data_AF-A0A941M9U7-F1
#
_entry.id   AF-A0A941M9U7-F1
#
_cell.length_a   1.000
_cell.length_b   1.000
_cell.length_c   1.000
_cell.angle_alpha   90.00
_cell.angle_beta   90.00
_cell.angle_gamma   90.00
#
_symmetry.space_group_name_H-M   'P 1'
#
loop_
_entity.id
_entity.type
_entity.pdbx_description
1 polymer ?
#
loop_
_entity_poly.entity_id
_entity_poly.type
_entity_poly.pdbx_seq_one_letter_code
_entity_poly.pdbx_strand_id
1 'polypeptide(L)'
;MSIPTAPAPRWLVLKFGGTSVSARARWDNIGKLAAGRARDHGARVLVVVSALSGVTNALTAIADGAADSAERVTQLQQRHLDFLNDLDLDANVLDARLAVLRGLLDDARASARALDWQAEVLAQGELLSSTIGAAYLQSRGLDIGWMDARDWLDALPPQPNQSAWAQRLSVNCQWQADTDWRARFGEQSTQLLITQGFIARHGDGGTAILGRGGSDTSAAYFGALLGARRVEIWTDVPGMFSANPREVPDARLLTRLDYYEAQEIATTGAKVLHPRSLRPCRNAGVPMAILDTERPALPGTSIDDTAEPVPGVKAISRRNGIVLVSMESVAMWQQVGFLADVFALFKKHGLSVDLIGSAETNVTVSLDPSENLINTDVLARLSEDLAQVCRVKVIAPCAAITLVGRGMRSLLHKLQDVWAMFGRERVHLISQSSNDLNLTFVVDEAVADGMLPKLHAALIDSGAMPVHEASVFGPRWREIEGTFRPRQTPWWRDAEQHEALLTLARGQTPRYAYHLPTVRERARQLAAVTAVDRRYYAIKANSHPAILRALVEEGFGLECVSLGEVERVFAAVPALSPERVLFTPSFAPIDEYAAVLALGVTVTVDNVELLWRWPEVFRGHALWLRVDLGHGDGHHEKVNTGGKEAKFGLSAQRVDEFIEAARALQVRITGLHAHLGSGIETVGHWQEVVDELAGFARRIGSVEVLDIGGGLPIPYSDDDEPFDLDAWAQGLAQIKAVHPAFELAIEPGRFLVAEAGVLLARCTQVVEKDGVLRVGLDAGMNALLRPALYDAWHDIHNLSRLGDAALRDFDVVGPICESSDVFGHRVKLPVVTAPDDVLLIADAGAYGFSMASAYNLRDLPEEDILVGEP
;
A
#
# COMPACT_ATOMS: atom_id res chain seq x y z
N MET A 1 -14.62 -53.56 26.99
CA MET A 1 -13.37 -53.13 26.32
C MET A 1 -13.74 -52.60 24.95
N SER A 2 -13.82 -51.29 24.80
CA SER A 2 -14.04 -50.63 23.51
C SER A 2 -12.75 -50.77 22.69
N ILE A 3 -12.84 -51.45 21.56
CA ILE A 3 -11.77 -51.50 20.57
C ILE A 3 -11.45 -50.06 20.15
N PRO A 4 -10.19 -49.60 20.19
CA PRO A 4 -9.83 -48.29 19.67
C PRO A 4 -10.14 -48.28 18.17
N THR A 5 -11.08 -47.44 17.73
CA THR A 5 -11.27 -47.12 16.32
C THR A 5 -9.94 -46.54 15.80
N ALA A 6 -9.40 -47.14 14.75
CA ALA A 6 -8.21 -46.61 14.09
C ALA A 6 -8.43 -45.13 13.73
N PRO A 7 -7.45 -44.24 13.94
CA PRO A 7 -7.61 -42.83 13.61
C PRO A 7 -7.92 -42.71 12.11
N ALA A 8 -8.97 -41.95 11.77
CA ALA A 8 -9.33 -41.69 10.39
C ALA A 8 -8.11 -41.15 9.60
N PRO A 9 -7.90 -41.56 8.34
CA PRO A 9 -6.77 -41.12 7.55
C PRO A 9 -6.76 -39.58 7.44
N ARG A 10 -5.63 -38.96 7.79
CA ARG A 10 -5.47 -37.51 7.67
C ARG A 10 -5.26 -37.15 6.21
N TRP A 11 -6.20 -36.39 5.64
CA TRP A 11 -6.14 -35.89 4.27
C TRP A 11 -5.58 -34.47 4.22
N LEU A 12 -4.89 -34.12 3.13
CA LEU A 12 -4.60 -32.76 2.69
C LEU A 12 -5.25 -32.55 1.33
N VAL A 13 -5.88 -31.40 1.12
CA VAL A 13 -6.48 -31.05 -0.17
C VAL A 13 -5.67 -29.91 -0.77
N LEU A 14 -5.12 -30.11 -1.97
CA LEU A 14 -4.32 -29.11 -2.69
C LEU A 14 -5.06 -28.69 -3.95
N LYS A 15 -5.41 -27.41 -4.07
CA LYS A 15 -6.07 -26.87 -5.25
C LYS A 15 -5.07 -26.10 -6.11
N PHE A 16 -5.08 -26.34 -7.41
CA PHE A 16 -4.27 -25.61 -8.39
C PHE A 16 -5.16 -24.91 -9.41
N GLY A 17 -4.93 -23.61 -9.62
CA GLY A 17 -5.67 -22.81 -10.60
C GLY A 17 -5.28 -23.10 -12.05
N GLY A 18 -5.99 -22.50 -13.00
CA GLY A 18 -5.77 -22.75 -14.43
C GLY A 18 -4.38 -22.37 -14.93
N THR A 19 -3.80 -21.29 -14.39
CA THR A 19 -2.40 -20.92 -14.64
C THR A 19 -1.45 -22.01 -14.13
N SER A 20 -1.65 -22.51 -12.91
CA SER A 20 -0.85 -23.58 -12.30
C SER A 20 -0.82 -24.88 -13.10
N VAL A 21 -1.83 -25.18 -13.91
CA VAL A 21 -1.90 -26.45 -14.67
C VAL A 21 -1.60 -26.30 -16.17
N SER A 22 -1.22 -25.11 -16.65
CA SER A 22 -1.05 -24.83 -18.08
C SER A 22 0.38 -25.02 -18.63
N ALA A 23 1.33 -25.49 -17.81
CA ALA A 23 2.73 -25.64 -18.24
C ALA A 23 3.38 -26.86 -17.59
N ARG A 24 4.29 -27.52 -18.32
CA ARG A 24 5.05 -28.70 -17.85
C ARG A 24 5.77 -28.46 -16.53
N ALA A 25 6.54 -27.37 -16.43
CA ALA A 25 7.30 -27.03 -15.23
C ALA A 25 6.40 -26.90 -13.99
N ARG A 26 5.15 -26.44 -14.17
CA ARG A 26 4.20 -26.31 -13.07
C ARG A 26 3.61 -27.66 -12.66
N TRP A 27 3.39 -28.59 -13.60
CA TRP A 27 3.04 -29.97 -13.27
C TRP A 27 4.16 -30.71 -12.52
N ASP A 28 5.42 -30.46 -12.86
CA ASP A 28 6.57 -30.99 -12.10
C ASP A 28 6.54 -30.47 -10.64
N ASN A 29 6.21 -29.20 -10.45
CA ASN A 29 6.03 -28.62 -9.12
C ASN A 29 4.82 -29.22 -8.39
N ILE A 30 3.67 -29.40 -9.05
CA ILE A 30 2.49 -30.05 -8.47
C ILE A 30 2.84 -31.45 -7.95
N GLY A 31 3.55 -32.25 -8.76
CA GLY A 31 3.98 -33.59 -8.36
C GLY A 31 4.92 -33.58 -7.14
N LYS A 32 5.92 -32.68 -7.14
CA LYS A 32 6.84 -32.50 -6.00
C LYS A 32 6.10 -32.06 -4.73
N LEU A 33 5.18 -31.11 -4.84
CA LEU A 33 4.38 -30.59 -3.73
C LEU A 33 3.47 -31.67 -3.15
N ALA A 34 2.69 -32.36 -3.99
CA ALA A 34 1.78 -33.42 -3.55
C ALA A 34 2.54 -34.55 -2.85
N ALA A 35 3.63 -35.05 -3.45
CA ALA A 35 4.44 -36.10 -2.85
C ALA A 35 5.18 -35.63 -1.58
N GLY A 36 5.67 -34.39 -1.56
CA GLY A 36 6.29 -33.77 -0.38
C GLY A 36 5.33 -33.69 0.79
N ARG A 37 4.16 -33.09 0.59
CA ARG A 37 3.10 -32.97 1.62
C ARG A 37 2.65 -34.33 2.15
N ALA A 38 2.51 -35.33 1.28
CA ALA A 38 2.17 -36.69 1.69
C ALA A 38 3.22 -37.28 2.65
N ARG A 39 4.51 -37.12 2.33
CA ARG A 39 5.62 -37.61 3.16
C ARG A 39 5.76 -36.82 4.47
N ASP A 40 5.83 -35.50 4.38
CA ASP A 40 6.13 -34.62 5.52
C ASP A 40 5.06 -34.67 6.61
N HIS A 41 3.80 -34.91 6.22
CA HIS A 41 2.67 -34.93 7.14
C HIS A 41 2.14 -36.35 7.43
N GLY A 42 2.70 -37.39 6.81
CA GLY A 42 2.18 -38.76 6.89
C GLY A 42 0.70 -38.83 6.49
N ALA A 43 0.32 -38.07 5.45
CA ALA A 43 -1.06 -37.82 5.06
C ALA A 43 -1.34 -38.35 3.64
N ARG A 44 -2.62 -38.58 3.34
CA ARG A 44 -3.08 -38.76 1.95
C ARG A 44 -3.34 -37.39 1.33
N VAL A 45 -3.13 -37.26 0.03
CA VAL A 45 -3.26 -35.96 -0.66
C VAL A 45 -4.27 -36.06 -1.79
N LEU A 46 -5.22 -35.14 -1.80
CA LEU A 46 -6.16 -34.95 -2.90
C LEU A 46 -5.83 -33.67 -3.65
N VAL A 47 -5.49 -33.79 -4.92
CA VAL A 47 -5.20 -32.68 -5.83
C VAL A 47 -6.47 -32.30 -6.59
N VAL A 48 -6.92 -31.06 -6.47
CA VAL A 48 -8.08 -30.50 -7.18
C VAL A 48 -7.56 -29.54 -8.24
N VAL A 49 -7.94 -29.73 -9.51
CA VAL A 49 -7.46 -28.89 -10.61
C VAL A 49 -8.58 -28.16 -11.33
N SER A 50 -8.29 -26.93 -11.76
CA SER A 50 -9.11 -26.18 -12.72
C SER A 50 -8.76 -26.55 -14.16
N ALA A 51 -9.59 -26.12 -15.12
CA ALA A 51 -9.26 -26.17 -16.53
C ALA A 51 -7.98 -25.37 -16.87
N LEU A 52 -7.32 -25.70 -17.98
CA LEU A 52 -6.19 -24.90 -18.49
C LEU A 52 -6.61 -23.44 -18.72
N SER A 53 -5.67 -22.51 -18.57
CA SER A 53 -5.94 -21.06 -18.61
C SER A 53 -6.68 -20.66 -19.90
N GLY A 54 -7.84 -20.00 -19.76
CA GLY A 54 -8.67 -19.55 -20.89
C GLY A 54 -9.57 -20.64 -21.52
N VAL A 55 -9.46 -21.91 -21.15
CA VAL A 55 -10.35 -22.98 -21.67
C VAL A 55 -11.79 -22.78 -21.22
N THR A 56 -12.02 -22.47 -19.94
CA THR A 56 -13.38 -22.22 -19.43
C THR A 56 -14.06 -21.07 -20.18
N ASN A 57 -13.35 -19.98 -20.48
CA ASN A 57 -13.90 -18.86 -21.25
C ASN A 57 -14.31 -19.27 -22.67
N ALA A 58 -13.51 -20.10 -23.34
CA ALA A 58 -13.85 -20.63 -24.65
C ALA A 58 -15.08 -21.56 -24.59
N LEU A 59 -15.18 -22.41 -23.56
CA LEU A 59 -16.33 -23.28 -23.33
C LEU A 59 -17.59 -22.48 -22.98
N THR A 60 -17.49 -21.38 -22.22
CA THR A 60 -18.60 -20.46 -21.96
C THR A 60 -19.10 -19.82 -23.25
N ALA A 61 -18.19 -19.34 -24.11
CA ALA A 61 -18.58 -18.79 -25.41
C ALA A 61 -19.32 -19.82 -26.30
N ILE A 62 -18.89 -21.09 -26.27
CA ILE A 62 -19.58 -22.19 -26.96
C ILE A 62 -20.97 -22.42 -26.34
N ALA A 63 -21.06 -22.48 -25.01
CA ALA A 63 -22.32 -22.67 -24.29
C ALA A 63 -23.33 -21.54 -24.54
N ASP A 64 -22.85 -20.30 -24.72
CA ASP A 64 -23.67 -19.12 -25.03
C ASP A 64 -24.13 -19.07 -26.50
N GLY A 65 -23.56 -19.91 -27.36
CA GLY A 65 -23.93 -20.05 -28.78
C GLY A 65 -23.13 -19.15 -29.73
N ALA A 66 -21.83 -18.97 -29.47
CA ALA A 66 -20.96 -18.21 -30.37
C ALA A 66 -20.97 -18.81 -31.81
N ALA A 67 -21.01 -17.94 -32.83
CA ALA A 67 -21.12 -18.35 -34.23
C ALA A 67 -19.94 -19.23 -34.71
N ASP A 68 -18.78 -19.11 -34.06
CA ASP A 68 -17.53 -19.82 -34.31
C ASP A 68 -17.34 -21.04 -33.38
N SER A 69 -18.41 -21.58 -32.77
CA SER A 69 -18.33 -22.69 -31.79
C SER A 69 -17.56 -23.91 -32.29
N ALA A 70 -17.77 -24.34 -33.54
CA ALA A 70 -17.06 -25.48 -34.13
C ALA A 70 -15.55 -25.22 -34.29
N GLU A 71 -15.18 -23.99 -34.66
CA GLU A 71 -13.78 -23.56 -34.75
C GLU A 71 -13.13 -23.55 -33.36
N ARG A 72 -13.82 -22.99 -32.35
CA ARG A 72 -13.35 -22.98 -30.95
C ARG A 72 -13.10 -24.39 -30.41
N VAL A 73 -13.99 -25.35 -30.68
CA VAL A 73 -13.76 -26.75 -30.28
C VAL A 73 -12.52 -27.34 -30.97
N THR A 74 -12.32 -27.05 -32.25
CA THR A 74 -11.13 -27.50 -33.00
C THR A 74 -9.85 -26.90 -32.41
N GLN A 75 -9.86 -25.60 -32.11
CA GLN A 75 -8.74 -24.90 -31.46
C GLN A 75 -8.46 -25.47 -30.05
N LEU A 76 -9.52 -25.74 -29.27
CA LEU A 76 -9.39 -26.38 -27.96
C LEU A 76 -8.77 -27.77 -28.10
N GLN A 77 -9.22 -28.59 -29.04
CA GLN A 77 -8.65 -29.91 -29.29
C GLN A 77 -7.17 -29.81 -29.63
N GLN A 78 -6.80 -28.96 -30.61
CA GLN A 78 -5.42 -28.79 -31.02
C GLN A 78 -4.54 -28.35 -29.85
N ARG A 79 -5.00 -27.36 -29.07
CA ARG A 79 -4.29 -26.87 -27.89
C ARG A 79 -4.02 -27.97 -26.85
N HIS A 80 -4.96 -28.88 -26.61
CA HIS A 80 -4.74 -29.97 -25.65
C HIS A 80 -3.82 -31.06 -26.21
N LEU A 81 -3.88 -31.33 -27.52
CA LEU A 81 -2.95 -32.26 -28.19
C LEU A 81 -1.52 -31.71 -28.20
N ASP A 82 -1.34 -30.42 -28.48
CA ASP A 82 -0.04 -29.75 -28.40
C ASP A 82 0.51 -29.83 -26.97
N PHE A 83 -0.35 -29.63 -25.97
CA PHE A 83 0.07 -29.74 -24.58
C PHE A 83 0.42 -31.17 -24.15
N LEU A 84 -0.25 -32.20 -24.67
CA LEU A 84 0.17 -33.59 -24.47
C LEU A 84 1.57 -33.84 -25.05
N ASN A 85 1.85 -33.31 -26.24
CA ASN A 85 3.17 -33.42 -26.86
C ASN A 85 4.25 -32.74 -26.00
N ASP A 86 3.98 -31.53 -25.48
CA ASP A 86 4.90 -30.82 -24.58
C ASP A 86 5.22 -31.61 -23.30
N LEU A 87 4.26 -32.42 -22.84
CA LEU A 87 4.37 -33.28 -21.66
C LEU A 87 4.99 -34.66 -21.97
N ASP A 88 5.35 -34.94 -23.22
CA ASP A 88 5.80 -36.24 -23.72
C ASP A 88 4.77 -37.37 -23.46
N LEU A 89 3.48 -37.08 -23.68
CA LEU A 89 2.38 -38.03 -23.52
C LEU A 89 1.75 -38.43 -24.87
N ASP A 90 1.24 -39.66 -24.94
CA ASP A 90 0.52 -40.14 -26.12
C ASP A 90 -0.82 -39.40 -26.32
N ALA A 91 -1.16 -39.10 -27.58
CA ALA A 91 -2.40 -38.42 -27.93
C ALA A 91 -3.67 -39.18 -27.51
N ASN A 92 -3.58 -40.51 -27.40
CA ASN A 92 -4.71 -41.39 -27.06
C ASN A 92 -5.26 -41.19 -25.64
N VAL A 93 -4.50 -40.53 -24.75
CA VAL A 93 -4.88 -40.23 -23.36
C VAL A 93 -6.21 -39.49 -23.30
N LEU A 94 -6.51 -38.64 -24.31
CA LEU A 94 -7.71 -37.81 -24.34
C LEU A 94 -8.78 -38.25 -25.35
N ASP A 95 -8.58 -39.33 -26.10
CA ASP A 95 -9.47 -39.72 -27.22
C ASP A 95 -10.93 -39.78 -26.80
N ALA A 96 -11.21 -40.45 -25.67
CA ALA A 96 -12.57 -40.59 -25.15
C ALA A 96 -13.19 -39.24 -24.74
N ARG A 97 -12.40 -38.33 -24.16
CA ARG A 97 -12.87 -37.01 -23.70
C ARG A 97 -13.08 -36.06 -24.87
N LEU A 98 -12.17 -36.05 -25.84
CA LEU A 98 -12.29 -35.26 -27.06
C LEU A 98 -13.43 -35.76 -27.96
N ALA A 99 -13.73 -37.06 -27.95
CA ALA A 99 -14.93 -37.58 -28.61
C ALA A 99 -16.22 -37.03 -27.96
N VAL A 100 -16.29 -36.97 -26.64
CA VAL A 100 -17.44 -36.37 -25.92
C VAL A 100 -17.57 -34.87 -26.24
N LEU A 101 -16.48 -34.10 -26.17
CA LEU A 101 -16.51 -32.66 -26.48
C LEU A 101 -17.00 -32.39 -27.92
N ARG A 102 -16.56 -33.20 -28.90
CA ARG A 102 -17.05 -33.12 -30.28
C ARG A 102 -18.53 -33.47 -30.38
N GLY A 103 -18.95 -34.56 -29.73
CA GLY A 103 -20.35 -35.00 -29.74
C GLY A 103 -21.32 -33.97 -29.14
N LEU A 104 -20.87 -33.13 -28.20
CA LEU A 104 -21.68 -32.06 -27.61
C LEU A 104 -22.03 -30.95 -28.61
N LEU A 105 -21.29 -30.79 -29.72
CA LEU A 105 -21.66 -29.83 -30.77
C LEU A 105 -22.89 -30.30 -31.58
N ASP A 106 -23.01 -31.61 -31.77
CA ASP A 106 -24.08 -32.23 -32.56
C ASP A 106 -25.29 -32.63 -31.69
N ASP A 107 -25.24 -32.36 -30.38
CA ASP A 107 -26.33 -32.66 -29.44
C ASP A 107 -27.55 -31.78 -29.74
N ALA A 108 -28.74 -32.39 -29.81
CA ALA A 108 -29.99 -31.67 -30.05
C ALA A 108 -30.25 -30.56 -29.02
N ARG A 109 -29.76 -30.72 -27.78
CA ARG A 109 -29.87 -29.75 -26.68
C ARG A 109 -29.06 -28.46 -26.94
N ALA A 110 -28.05 -28.50 -27.80
CA ALA A 110 -27.23 -27.34 -28.15
C ALA A 110 -28.06 -26.21 -28.78
N SER A 111 -28.99 -26.56 -29.67
CA SER A 111 -29.86 -25.59 -30.36
C SER A 111 -30.75 -24.79 -29.39
N ALA A 112 -31.23 -25.44 -28.33
CA ALA A 112 -32.05 -24.84 -27.28
C ALA A 112 -31.21 -24.21 -26.15
N ARG A 113 -29.87 -24.38 -26.18
CA ARG A 113 -28.95 -23.97 -25.11
C ARG A 113 -29.41 -24.46 -23.73
N ALA A 114 -29.83 -25.72 -23.66
CA ALA A 114 -30.34 -26.28 -22.42
C ALA A 114 -29.26 -26.26 -21.32
N LEU A 115 -29.63 -25.92 -20.10
CA LEU A 115 -28.67 -25.67 -19.00
C LEU A 115 -27.90 -26.92 -18.58
N ASP A 116 -28.50 -28.09 -18.72
CA ASP A 116 -27.87 -29.40 -18.50
C ASP A 116 -26.77 -29.67 -19.54
N TRP A 117 -27.03 -29.33 -20.81
CA TRP A 117 -26.03 -29.39 -21.88
C TRP A 117 -24.91 -28.37 -21.66
N GLN A 118 -25.23 -27.13 -21.29
CA GLN A 118 -24.21 -26.12 -20.96
C GLN A 118 -23.30 -26.60 -19.83
N ALA A 119 -23.86 -27.26 -18.80
CA ALA A 119 -23.08 -27.83 -17.71
C ALA A 119 -22.11 -28.93 -18.18
N GLU A 120 -22.54 -29.79 -19.11
CA GLU A 120 -21.70 -30.83 -19.70
C GLU A 120 -20.57 -30.27 -20.57
N VAL A 121 -20.84 -29.20 -21.34
CA VAL A 121 -19.82 -28.47 -22.12
C VAL A 121 -18.78 -27.85 -21.20
N LEU A 122 -19.23 -27.10 -20.19
CA LEU A 122 -18.35 -26.42 -19.25
C LEU A 122 -17.47 -27.40 -18.45
N ALA A 123 -18.02 -28.55 -18.07
CA ALA A 123 -17.28 -29.57 -17.32
C ALA A 123 -16.10 -30.19 -18.08
N GLN A 124 -16.07 -30.10 -19.42
CA GLN A 124 -14.98 -30.68 -20.20
C GLN A 124 -13.62 -30.05 -19.88
N GLY A 125 -13.57 -28.79 -19.46
CA GLY A 125 -12.30 -28.12 -19.15
C GLY A 125 -11.52 -28.83 -18.02
N GLU A 126 -12.18 -29.05 -16.90
CA GLU A 126 -11.61 -29.72 -15.73
C GLU A 126 -11.43 -31.23 -15.96
N LEU A 127 -12.33 -31.86 -16.71
CA LEU A 127 -12.18 -33.28 -17.09
C LEU A 127 -10.94 -33.51 -17.96
N LEU A 128 -10.68 -32.64 -18.95
CA LEU A 128 -9.50 -32.73 -19.80
C LEU A 128 -8.21 -32.50 -18.98
N SER A 129 -8.13 -31.38 -18.25
CA SER A 129 -6.94 -31.03 -17.47
C SER A 129 -6.58 -32.05 -16.38
N SER A 130 -7.56 -32.56 -15.63
CA SER A 130 -7.31 -33.60 -14.62
C SER A 130 -6.87 -34.94 -15.23
N THR A 131 -7.40 -35.30 -16.42
CA THR A 131 -6.99 -36.52 -17.14
C THR A 131 -5.53 -36.41 -17.60
N ILE A 132 -5.14 -35.27 -18.19
CA ILE A 132 -3.75 -34.98 -18.57
C ILE A 132 -2.84 -35.05 -17.34
N GLY A 133 -3.24 -34.38 -16.25
CA GLY A 133 -2.49 -34.34 -15.01
C GLY A 133 -2.21 -35.71 -14.42
N ALA A 134 -3.24 -36.57 -14.36
CA ALA A 134 -3.09 -37.94 -13.89
C ALA A 134 -2.09 -38.72 -14.75
N ALA A 135 -2.25 -38.70 -16.07
CA ALA A 135 -1.38 -39.41 -17.00
C ALA A 135 0.07 -38.93 -16.91
N TYR A 136 0.30 -37.61 -16.83
CA TYR A 136 1.62 -37.03 -16.68
C TYR A 136 2.30 -37.44 -15.37
N LEU A 137 1.61 -37.28 -14.24
CA LEU A 137 2.19 -37.58 -12.94
C LEU A 137 2.48 -39.09 -12.79
N GLN A 138 1.64 -39.95 -13.38
CA GLN A 138 1.90 -41.40 -13.47
C GLN A 138 3.11 -41.71 -14.36
N SER A 139 3.27 -41.04 -15.51
CA SER A 139 4.46 -41.24 -16.37
C SER A 139 5.76 -40.78 -15.70
N ARG A 140 5.67 -39.88 -14.71
CA ARG A 140 6.77 -39.48 -13.82
C ARG A 140 6.99 -40.41 -12.62
N GLY A 141 6.25 -41.51 -12.52
CA GLY A 141 6.42 -42.53 -11.48
C GLY A 141 5.72 -42.24 -10.16
N LEU A 142 4.78 -41.29 -10.11
CA LEU A 142 3.94 -41.08 -8.94
C LEU A 142 2.74 -42.03 -8.94
N ASP A 143 2.52 -42.71 -7.80
CA ASP A 143 1.31 -43.51 -7.57
C ASP A 143 0.11 -42.60 -7.25
N ILE A 144 -0.48 -42.04 -8.32
CA ILE A 144 -1.63 -41.14 -8.25
C ILE A 144 -2.83 -41.71 -8.99
N GLY A 145 -3.98 -41.74 -8.32
CA GLY A 145 -5.25 -42.17 -8.90
C GLY A 145 -6.06 -40.99 -9.43
N TRP A 146 -6.74 -41.15 -10.56
CA TRP A 146 -7.72 -40.18 -11.06
C TRP A 146 -9.12 -40.52 -10.55
N MET A 147 -9.88 -39.52 -10.11
CA MET A 147 -11.28 -39.67 -9.70
C MET A 147 -12.17 -38.62 -10.35
N ASP A 148 -13.44 -38.96 -10.57
CA ASP A 148 -14.46 -38.03 -11.05
C ASP A 148 -15.12 -37.33 -9.86
N ALA A 149 -15.07 -36.00 -9.81
CA ALA A 149 -15.64 -35.22 -8.71
C ALA A 149 -17.16 -35.42 -8.58
N ARG A 150 -17.85 -35.75 -9.68
CA ARG A 150 -19.31 -35.98 -9.72
C ARG A 150 -19.71 -37.31 -9.08
N ASP A 151 -18.77 -38.13 -8.64
CA ASP A 151 -19.09 -39.33 -7.86
C ASP A 151 -19.05 -39.08 -6.35
N TRP A 152 -18.59 -37.88 -5.95
CA TRP A 152 -18.30 -37.54 -4.55
C TRP A 152 -18.86 -36.20 -4.08
N LEU A 153 -19.17 -35.29 -5.00
CA LEU A 153 -19.82 -34.00 -4.73
C LEU A 153 -21.24 -33.99 -5.30
N ASP A 154 -22.23 -33.96 -4.43
CA ASP A 154 -23.64 -33.86 -4.81
C ASP A 154 -24.16 -32.44 -4.61
N ALA A 155 -24.86 -31.89 -5.62
CA ALA A 155 -25.54 -30.61 -5.53
C ALA A 155 -26.69 -30.67 -4.53
N LEU A 156 -26.82 -29.64 -3.71
CA LEU A 156 -27.94 -29.47 -2.79
C LEU A 156 -29.25 -29.24 -3.57
N PRO A 157 -30.40 -29.62 -2.98
CA PRO A 157 -31.70 -29.30 -3.56
C PRO A 157 -31.87 -27.79 -3.82
N PRO A 158 -32.63 -27.41 -4.86
CA PRO A 158 -32.91 -26.01 -5.17
C PRO A 158 -33.47 -25.25 -3.97
N GLN A 159 -32.94 -24.04 -3.74
CA GLN A 159 -33.47 -23.14 -2.70
C GLN A 159 -34.69 -22.36 -3.23
N PRO A 160 -35.61 -21.90 -2.34
CA PRO A 160 -36.73 -21.07 -2.75
C PRO A 160 -36.26 -19.82 -3.51
N ASN A 161 -36.85 -19.55 -4.68
CA ASN A 161 -36.54 -18.41 -5.56
C ASN A 161 -35.18 -18.47 -6.29
N GLN A 162 -34.47 -19.60 -6.31
CA GLN A 162 -33.26 -19.75 -7.12
C GLN A 162 -33.61 -19.81 -8.61
N SER A 163 -32.92 -19.04 -9.47
CA SER A 163 -33.14 -19.07 -10.92
C SER A 163 -32.79 -20.44 -11.50
N ALA A 164 -33.42 -20.82 -12.63
CA ALA A 164 -33.09 -22.07 -13.33
C ALA A 164 -31.58 -22.17 -13.65
N TRP A 165 -30.96 -21.05 -14.05
CA TRP A 165 -29.52 -20.95 -14.26
C TRP A 165 -28.73 -21.31 -13.00
N ALA A 166 -29.05 -20.70 -11.85
CA ALA A 166 -28.31 -20.95 -10.61
C ALA A 166 -28.53 -22.38 -10.07
N GLN A 167 -29.67 -23.02 -10.37
CA GLN A 167 -29.96 -24.41 -10.01
C GLN A 167 -29.06 -25.42 -10.74
N ARG A 168 -28.42 -25.04 -11.86
CA ARG A 168 -27.57 -25.94 -12.65
C ARG A 168 -26.13 -25.46 -12.81
N LEU A 169 -25.93 -24.16 -12.95
CA LEU A 169 -24.66 -23.54 -13.31
C LEU A 169 -23.99 -22.73 -12.19
N SER A 170 -24.61 -22.68 -11.00
CA SER A 170 -24.02 -22.08 -9.79
C SER A 170 -24.53 -22.78 -8.53
N VAL A 171 -24.37 -24.10 -8.49
CA VAL A 171 -24.89 -24.93 -7.39
C VAL A 171 -24.03 -24.84 -6.14
N ASN A 172 -24.64 -25.09 -4.99
CA ASN A 172 -23.93 -25.43 -3.74
C ASN A 172 -23.97 -26.95 -3.57
N CYS A 173 -22.92 -27.55 -3.01
CA CYS A 173 -22.85 -29.00 -2.81
C CYS A 173 -23.05 -29.38 -1.34
N GLN A 174 -23.33 -30.65 -1.08
CA GLN A 174 -23.29 -31.22 0.26
C GLN A 174 -21.84 -31.25 0.77
N TRP A 175 -21.61 -30.78 2.00
CA TRP A 175 -20.27 -30.74 2.62
C TRP A 175 -20.18 -31.46 3.96
N GLN A 176 -21.29 -31.99 4.47
CA GLN A 176 -21.31 -32.86 5.64
C GLN A 176 -21.35 -34.31 5.17
N ALA A 177 -20.27 -35.04 5.44
CA ALA A 177 -20.17 -36.47 5.13
C ALA A 177 -20.69 -37.30 6.31
N ASP A 178 -21.44 -38.35 5.99
CA ASP A 178 -21.71 -39.43 6.93
C ASP A 178 -20.53 -40.43 6.99
N THR A 179 -20.64 -41.42 7.88
CA THR A 179 -19.61 -42.44 8.06
C THR A 179 -19.41 -43.31 6.82
N ASP A 180 -20.46 -43.54 6.05
CA ASP A 180 -20.45 -44.45 4.90
C ASP A 180 -19.73 -43.80 3.70
N TRP A 181 -19.96 -42.50 3.48
CA TRP A 181 -19.24 -41.71 2.49
C TRP A 181 -17.73 -41.73 2.78
N ARG A 182 -17.33 -41.51 4.04
CA ARG A 182 -15.91 -41.50 4.44
C ARG A 182 -15.27 -42.89 4.32
N ALA A 183 -16.00 -43.94 4.65
CA ALA A 183 -15.52 -45.31 4.47
C ALA A 183 -15.26 -45.62 2.99
N ARG A 184 -16.25 -45.34 2.12
CA ARG A 184 -16.14 -45.51 0.67
C ARG A 184 -15.00 -44.69 0.06
N PHE A 185 -14.84 -43.44 0.50
CA PHE A 185 -13.72 -42.61 0.03
C PHE A 185 -12.37 -43.12 0.57
N GLY A 186 -12.35 -43.71 1.76
CA GLY A 186 -11.15 -44.30 2.36
C GLY A 186 -10.60 -45.51 1.59
N GLU A 187 -11.45 -46.27 0.89
CA GLU A 187 -11.10 -47.48 0.11
C GLU A 187 -10.27 -47.20 -1.16
N GLN A 188 -10.08 -45.93 -1.52
CA GLN A 188 -9.23 -45.53 -2.64
C GLN A 188 -7.82 -46.14 -2.49
N SER A 189 -7.29 -46.76 -3.54
CA SER A 189 -6.08 -47.59 -3.48
C SER A 189 -4.76 -46.80 -3.38
N THR A 190 -4.75 -45.55 -3.84
CA THR A 190 -3.54 -44.73 -3.95
C THR A 190 -3.44 -43.70 -2.82
N GLN A 191 -2.21 -43.35 -2.42
CA GLN A 191 -2.00 -42.31 -1.41
C GLN A 191 -2.26 -40.90 -1.97
N LEU A 192 -1.99 -40.71 -3.26
CA LEU A 192 -2.24 -39.46 -3.99
C LEU A 192 -3.47 -39.66 -4.89
N LEU A 193 -4.35 -38.67 -4.92
CA LEU A 193 -5.50 -38.63 -5.82
C LEU A 193 -5.52 -37.29 -6.59
N ILE A 194 -6.06 -37.30 -7.79
CA ILE A 194 -6.36 -36.10 -8.58
C ILE A 194 -7.81 -36.10 -9.05
N THR A 195 -8.45 -34.95 -8.94
CA THR A 195 -9.87 -34.73 -9.27
C THR A 195 -10.10 -33.37 -9.90
N GLN A 196 -11.29 -33.19 -10.46
CA GLN A 196 -11.77 -31.93 -11.01
C GLN A 196 -12.24 -30.98 -9.89
N GLY A 197 -11.96 -29.69 -10.06
CA GLY A 197 -12.74 -28.64 -9.40
C GLY A 197 -14.00 -28.30 -10.22
N PHE A 198 -14.78 -27.31 -9.76
CA PHE A 198 -15.85 -26.64 -10.52
C PHE A 198 -17.09 -27.48 -10.89
N ILE A 199 -17.00 -28.81 -10.90
CA ILE A 199 -18.07 -29.73 -11.30
C ILE A 199 -18.62 -30.53 -10.11
N ALA A 200 -19.90 -30.92 -10.18
CA ALA A 200 -20.58 -31.77 -9.20
C ALA A 200 -21.71 -32.59 -9.87
N ARG A 201 -22.30 -33.53 -9.14
CA ARG A 201 -23.49 -34.28 -9.54
C ARG A 201 -24.74 -33.48 -9.26
N HIS A 202 -25.65 -33.39 -10.23
CA HIS A 202 -26.98 -32.85 -10.00
C HIS A 202 -27.94 -33.95 -9.51
N GLY A 203 -29.04 -33.56 -8.85
CA GLY A 203 -30.02 -34.51 -8.29
C GLY A 203 -30.77 -35.38 -9.32
N ASP A 204 -30.67 -35.07 -10.61
CA ASP A 204 -31.18 -35.90 -11.73
C ASP A 204 -30.14 -36.92 -12.25
N GLY A 205 -28.95 -36.97 -11.63
CA GLY A 205 -27.83 -37.79 -12.06
C GLY A 205 -26.90 -37.14 -13.10
N GLY A 206 -27.23 -35.95 -13.62
CA GLY A 206 -26.42 -35.23 -14.60
C GLY A 206 -25.31 -34.37 -14.00
N THR A 207 -24.64 -33.58 -14.83
CA THR A 207 -23.55 -32.68 -14.40
C THR A 207 -24.09 -31.33 -13.93
N ALA A 208 -23.65 -30.87 -12.76
CA ALA A 208 -23.85 -29.52 -12.25
C ALA A 208 -22.52 -28.75 -12.20
N ILE A 209 -22.61 -27.42 -12.24
CA ILE A 209 -21.45 -26.53 -12.16
C ILE A 209 -21.58 -25.62 -10.93
N LEU A 210 -20.48 -25.44 -10.20
CA LEU A 210 -20.44 -24.64 -8.97
C LEU A 210 -20.42 -23.14 -9.25
N GLY A 211 -20.18 -22.71 -10.49
CA GLY A 211 -20.10 -21.30 -10.90
C GLY A 211 -18.73 -20.68 -10.65
N ARG A 212 -18.66 -19.35 -10.60
CA ARG A 212 -17.39 -18.62 -10.39
C ARG A 212 -16.69 -19.06 -9.10
N GLY A 213 -15.37 -19.23 -9.17
CA GLY A 213 -14.56 -19.77 -8.07
C GLY A 213 -14.89 -21.21 -7.69
N GLY A 214 -15.53 -21.96 -8.58
CA GLY A 214 -16.00 -23.31 -8.29
C GLY A 214 -14.86 -24.28 -7.94
N SER A 215 -13.64 -24.11 -8.46
CA SER A 215 -12.51 -24.97 -8.08
C SER A 215 -12.04 -24.77 -6.63
N ASP A 216 -11.97 -23.52 -6.15
CA ASP A 216 -11.64 -23.25 -4.73
C ASP A 216 -12.73 -23.82 -3.83
N THR A 217 -13.99 -23.67 -4.27
CA THR A 217 -15.16 -24.16 -3.54
C THR A 217 -15.21 -25.69 -3.51
N SER A 218 -14.86 -26.38 -4.60
CA SER A 218 -14.72 -27.84 -4.64
C SER A 218 -13.65 -28.33 -3.65
N ALA A 219 -12.49 -27.67 -3.60
CA ALA A 219 -11.43 -28.03 -2.66
C ALA A 219 -11.87 -27.85 -1.21
N ALA A 220 -12.60 -26.78 -0.90
CA ALA A 220 -13.20 -26.58 0.42
C ALA A 220 -14.25 -27.64 0.77
N TYR A 221 -15.11 -28.03 -0.19
CA TYR A 221 -16.08 -29.10 0.02
C TYR A 221 -15.41 -30.44 0.30
N PHE A 222 -14.41 -30.84 -0.49
CA PHE A 222 -13.63 -32.04 -0.19
C PHE A 222 -12.93 -31.95 1.15
N GLY A 223 -12.35 -30.79 1.49
CA GLY A 223 -11.73 -30.54 2.79
C GLY A 223 -12.70 -30.80 3.95
N ALA A 224 -13.91 -30.25 3.86
CA ALA A 224 -14.96 -30.43 4.85
C ALA A 224 -15.47 -31.88 4.94
N LEU A 225 -15.76 -32.52 3.80
CA LEU A 225 -16.25 -33.91 3.74
C LEU A 225 -15.24 -34.88 4.37
N LEU A 226 -13.95 -34.70 4.05
CA LEU A 226 -12.86 -35.54 4.54
C LEU A 226 -12.46 -35.23 5.99
N GLY A 227 -12.89 -34.09 6.56
CA GLY A 227 -12.30 -33.58 7.80
C GLY A 227 -10.79 -33.41 7.64
N ALA A 228 -10.38 -32.85 6.50
CA ALA A 228 -8.98 -32.74 6.13
C ALA A 228 -8.18 -31.95 7.18
N ARG A 229 -6.88 -32.24 7.26
CA ARG A 229 -5.96 -31.50 8.13
C ARG A 229 -5.84 -30.04 7.70
N ARG A 230 -5.86 -29.79 6.39
CA ARG A 230 -5.76 -28.46 5.78
C ARG A 230 -6.20 -28.51 4.32
N VAL A 231 -6.74 -27.41 3.82
CA VAL A 231 -6.94 -27.13 2.39
C VAL A 231 -5.93 -26.07 1.95
N GLU A 232 -5.11 -26.35 0.95
CA GLU A 232 -4.14 -25.41 0.39
C GLU A 232 -4.60 -24.96 -1.00
N ILE A 233 -4.71 -23.65 -1.20
CA ILE A 233 -5.05 -23.00 -2.46
C ILE A 233 -3.76 -22.45 -3.05
N TRP A 234 -3.27 -23.11 -4.10
CA TRP A 234 -2.04 -22.73 -4.78
C TRP A 234 -2.35 -21.84 -5.98
N THR A 235 -1.79 -20.64 -5.97
CA THR A 235 -1.99 -19.60 -6.99
C THR A 235 -0.65 -18.96 -7.37
N ASP A 236 -0.69 -17.89 -8.16
CA ASP A 236 0.42 -17.04 -8.62
C ASP A 236 0.72 -15.84 -7.70
N VAL A 237 -0.04 -15.70 -6.62
CA VAL A 237 0.14 -14.69 -5.57
C VAL A 237 0.38 -15.42 -4.25
N PRO A 238 1.34 -15.00 -3.42
CA PRO A 238 1.70 -15.74 -2.21
C PRO A 238 0.62 -15.74 -1.14
N GLY A 239 -0.35 -14.84 -1.17
CA GLY A 239 -1.42 -14.79 -0.19
C GLY A 239 -2.33 -13.57 -0.36
N MET A 240 -3.07 -13.26 0.70
CA MET A 240 -3.84 -12.02 0.82
C MET A 240 -2.92 -10.91 1.35
N PHE A 241 -3.16 -9.67 0.92
CA PHE A 241 -2.34 -8.52 1.29
C PHE A 241 -3.18 -7.45 1.97
N SER A 242 -2.54 -6.57 2.74
CA SER A 242 -3.18 -5.44 3.41
C SER A 242 -3.75 -4.39 2.44
N ALA A 243 -3.34 -4.40 1.18
CA ALA A 243 -3.91 -3.63 0.08
C ALA A 243 -3.62 -4.34 -1.25
N ASN A 244 -4.19 -3.87 -2.37
CA ASN A 244 -3.84 -4.40 -3.69
C ASN A 244 -2.36 -4.11 -3.99
N PRO A 245 -1.47 -5.11 -4.09
CA PRO A 245 -0.03 -4.88 -4.22
C PRO A 245 0.40 -4.17 -5.50
N ARG A 246 -0.46 -4.20 -6.53
CA ARG A 246 -0.24 -3.49 -7.80
C ARG A 246 -0.45 -1.98 -7.69
N GLU A 247 -1.30 -1.55 -6.74
CA GLU A 247 -1.59 -0.14 -6.47
C GLU A 247 -0.79 0.37 -5.27
N VAL A 248 -0.56 -0.48 -4.27
CA VAL A 248 0.15 -0.16 -3.02
C VAL A 248 1.33 -1.11 -2.86
N PRO A 249 2.53 -0.73 -3.29
CA PRO A 249 3.69 -1.60 -3.23
C PRO A 249 4.17 -1.95 -1.81
N ASP A 250 3.85 -1.11 -0.82
CA ASP A 250 4.10 -1.36 0.61
C ASP A 250 3.00 -2.20 1.28
N ALA A 251 2.07 -2.76 0.50
CA ALA A 251 1.11 -3.73 1.00
C ALA A 251 1.85 -4.92 1.61
N ARG A 252 1.49 -5.27 2.84
CA ARG A 252 2.10 -6.38 3.59
C ARG A 252 1.30 -7.65 3.38
N LEU A 253 2.01 -8.78 3.24
CA LEU A 253 1.41 -10.11 3.19
C LEU A 253 0.71 -10.40 4.52
N LEU A 254 -0.57 -10.78 4.48
CA LEU A 254 -1.33 -11.18 5.66
C LEU A 254 -1.01 -12.66 5.91
N THR A 255 -0.11 -12.94 6.84
CA THR A 255 0.35 -14.31 7.14
C THR A 255 -0.72 -15.15 7.82
N ARG A 256 -1.64 -14.49 8.51
CA ARG A 256 -2.72 -15.14 9.26
C ARG A 256 -3.99 -14.30 9.30
N LEU A 257 -5.14 -14.93 9.10
CA LEU A 257 -6.46 -14.32 9.19
C LEU A 257 -7.46 -15.28 9.84
N ASP A 258 -8.50 -14.73 10.47
CA ASP A 258 -9.69 -15.52 10.80
C ASP A 258 -10.61 -15.70 9.56
N TYR A 259 -11.54 -16.67 9.60
CA TYR A 259 -12.41 -16.91 8.44
C TYR A 259 -13.34 -15.74 8.11
N TYR A 260 -13.77 -14.96 9.10
CA TYR A 260 -14.65 -13.83 8.87
C TYR A 260 -13.88 -12.65 8.28
N GLU A 261 -12.67 -12.36 8.77
CA GLU A 261 -11.75 -11.39 8.16
C GLU A 261 -11.45 -11.77 6.72
N ALA A 262 -11.03 -13.03 6.46
CA ALA A 262 -10.75 -13.49 5.11
C ALA A 262 -11.99 -13.42 4.19
N GLN A 263 -13.19 -13.68 4.72
CA GLN A 263 -14.45 -13.55 3.99
C GLN A 263 -14.68 -12.11 3.54
N GLU A 264 -14.55 -11.15 4.45
CA GLU A 264 -14.74 -9.72 4.15
C GLU A 264 -13.69 -9.22 3.15
N ILE A 265 -12.41 -9.57 3.31
CA ILE A 265 -11.36 -9.15 2.37
C ILE A 265 -11.61 -9.74 0.97
N ALA A 266 -12.05 -11.01 0.89
CA ALA A 266 -12.37 -11.66 -0.37
C ALA A 266 -13.60 -11.07 -1.07
N THR A 267 -14.61 -10.61 -0.32
CA THR A 267 -15.81 -9.97 -0.89
C THR A 267 -15.58 -8.53 -1.32
N THR A 268 -14.71 -7.78 -0.62
CA THR A 268 -14.52 -6.35 -0.85
C THR A 268 -13.47 -6.00 -1.91
N GLY A 269 -12.79 -6.98 -2.50
CA GLY A 269 -11.91 -6.74 -3.65
C GLY A 269 -10.73 -7.69 -3.85
N ALA A 270 -10.37 -8.52 -2.86
CA ALA A 270 -9.24 -9.46 -3.01
C ALA A 270 -9.65 -10.71 -3.80
N LYS A 271 -9.33 -10.73 -5.10
CA LYS A 271 -9.66 -11.85 -6.03
C LYS A 271 -8.81 -13.12 -5.86
N VAL A 272 -8.10 -13.27 -4.75
CA VAL A 272 -7.16 -14.38 -4.51
C VAL A 272 -7.88 -15.67 -4.10
N LEU A 273 -9.01 -15.54 -3.39
CA LEU A 273 -9.81 -16.66 -2.91
C LEU A 273 -11.28 -16.38 -3.14
N HIS A 274 -12.04 -17.36 -3.65
CA HIS A 274 -13.48 -17.17 -3.79
C HIS A 274 -14.20 -17.25 -2.42
N PRO A 275 -15.03 -16.25 -2.03
CA PRO A 275 -15.65 -16.21 -0.70
C PRO A 275 -16.52 -17.42 -0.34
N ARG A 276 -17.10 -18.10 -1.34
CA ARG A 276 -17.92 -19.32 -1.13
C ARG A 276 -17.11 -20.51 -0.59
N SER A 277 -15.79 -20.52 -0.77
CA SER A 277 -14.92 -21.60 -0.30
C SER A 277 -14.67 -21.57 1.21
N LEU A 278 -14.85 -20.43 1.89
CA LEU A 278 -14.53 -20.29 3.30
C LEU A 278 -15.54 -20.99 4.22
N ARG A 279 -16.84 -20.86 3.92
CA ARG A 279 -17.92 -21.35 4.79
C ARG A 279 -17.86 -22.87 5.05
N PRO A 280 -17.64 -23.75 4.06
CA PRO A 280 -17.54 -25.20 4.30
C PRO A 280 -16.40 -25.54 5.24
N CYS A 281 -15.21 -24.97 5.02
CA CYS A 281 -14.03 -25.17 5.84
C CYS A 281 -14.22 -24.64 7.27
N ARG A 282 -14.74 -23.42 7.44
CA ARG A 282 -15.05 -22.83 8.75
C ARG A 282 -15.97 -23.72 9.56
N ASN A 283 -17.09 -24.15 8.96
CA ASN A 283 -18.08 -24.96 9.66
C ASN A 283 -17.57 -26.35 10.04
N ALA A 284 -16.61 -26.90 9.27
CA ALA A 284 -15.97 -28.18 9.55
C ALA A 284 -14.73 -28.05 10.46
N GLY A 285 -14.29 -26.82 10.79
CA GLY A 285 -13.06 -26.56 11.53
C GLY A 285 -11.78 -26.97 10.77
N VAL A 286 -11.77 -26.86 9.43
CA VAL A 286 -10.67 -27.29 8.55
C VAL A 286 -9.87 -26.08 8.06
N PRO A 287 -8.66 -25.83 8.58
CA PRO A 287 -7.82 -24.69 8.20
C PRO A 287 -7.57 -24.58 6.70
N MET A 288 -7.43 -23.35 6.20
CA MET A 288 -7.05 -23.07 4.81
C MET A 288 -5.67 -22.41 4.72
N ALA A 289 -5.03 -22.54 3.56
CA ALA A 289 -3.80 -21.84 3.19
C ALA A 289 -3.95 -21.25 1.80
N ILE A 290 -3.39 -20.07 1.58
CA ILE A 290 -3.14 -19.53 0.23
C ILE A 290 -1.63 -19.46 0.06
N LEU A 291 -1.13 -20.05 -1.03
CA LEU A 291 0.30 -20.26 -1.27
C LEU A 291 0.67 -19.97 -2.73
N ASP A 292 1.94 -19.63 -2.95
CA ASP A 292 2.51 -19.40 -4.28
C ASP A 292 3.06 -20.71 -4.88
N THR A 293 2.61 -21.06 -6.09
CA THR A 293 3.04 -22.26 -6.81
C THR A 293 4.51 -22.21 -7.23
N GLU A 294 5.04 -21.03 -7.53
CA GLU A 294 6.42 -20.82 -8.00
C GLU A 294 7.37 -20.52 -6.83
N ARG A 295 6.86 -19.93 -5.75
CA ARG A 295 7.63 -19.59 -4.53
C ARG A 295 7.08 -20.30 -3.28
N PRO A 296 7.13 -21.64 -3.21
CA PRO A 296 6.52 -22.43 -2.13
C PRO A 296 7.18 -22.24 -0.75
N ALA A 297 8.34 -21.57 -0.69
CA ALA A 297 9.03 -21.24 0.56
C ALA A 297 8.46 -20.00 1.26
N LEU A 298 7.68 -19.17 0.56
CA LEU A 298 7.00 -18.03 1.20
C LEU A 298 5.96 -18.54 2.20
N PRO A 299 5.73 -17.81 3.32
CA PRO A 299 4.82 -18.27 4.37
C PRO A 299 3.36 -18.37 3.90
N GLY A 300 2.99 -17.52 2.94
CA GLY A 300 1.63 -17.32 2.44
C GLY A 300 0.64 -16.89 3.52
N THR A 301 -0.65 -17.12 3.28
CA THR A 301 -1.74 -16.75 4.22
C THR A 301 -2.39 -18.00 4.81
N SER A 302 -2.36 -18.15 6.13
CA SER A 302 -3.14 -19.16 6.86
C SER A 302 -4.49 -18.59 7.30
N ILE A 303 -5.55 -19.37 7.14
CA ILE A 303 -6.91 -19.00 7.57
C ILE A 303 -7.41 -20.07 8.54
N ASP A 304 -7.59 -19.70 9.81
CA ASP A 304 -8.02 -20.60 10.88
C ASP A 304 -8.62 -19.84 12.08
N ASP A 305 -9.30 -20.56 12.97
CA ASP A 305 -9.92 -20.00 14.20
C ASP A 305 -9.08 -20.26 15.47
N THR A 306 -7.78 -20.60 15.33
CA THR A 306 -7.01 -21.15 16.47
C THR A 306 -6.25 -20.13 17.31
N ALA A 307 -6.13 -18.87 16.89
CA ALA A 307 -5.49 -17.82 17.68
C ALA A 307 -6.44 -16.70 18.06
N GLU A 308 -6.03 -15.98 19.09
CA GLU A 308 -6.67 -14.73 19.48
C GLU A 308 -6.61 -13.73 18.32
N PRO A 309 -7.77 -13.18 17.91
CA PRO A 309 -7.81 -12.17 16.87
C PRO A 309 -7.09 -10.90 17.33
N VAL A 310 -6.22 -10.36 16.48
CA VAL A 310 -5.52 -9.10 16.73
C VAL A 310 -6.43 -7.94 16.30
N PRO A 311 -6.89 -7.05 17.21
CA PRO A 311 -7.69 -5.88 16.82
C PRO A 311 -6.92 -4.96 15.87
N GLY A 312 -7.63 -4.21 15.02
CA GLY A 312 -7.01 -3.34 14.03
C GLY A 312 -7.54 -3.58 12.62
N VAL A 313 -7.31 -2.62 11.74
CA VAL A 313 -7.50 -2.78 10.29
C VAL A 313 -6.43 -3.75 9.79
N LYS A 314 -6.85 -4.75 9.00
CA LYS A 314 -5.97 -5.75 8.36
C LYS A 314 -5.77 -5.45 6.89
N ALA A 315 -6.83 -5.04 6.22
CA ALA A 315 -6.77 -4.72 4.80
C ALA A 315 -7.62 -3.49 4.44
N ILE A 316 -7.21 -2.84 3.36
CA ILE A 316 -7.98 -1.81 2.66
C ILE A 316 -8.13 -2.22 1.19
N SER A 317 -9.34 -2.07 0.64
CA SER A 317 -9.62 -2.37 -0.76
C SER A 317 -10.43 -1.26 -1.42
N ARG A 318 -10.34 -1.20 -2.75
CA ARG A 318 -11.14 -0.29 -3.59
C ARG A 318 -11.91 -1.08 -4.64
N ARG A 319 -13.17 -0.72 -4.86
CA ARG A 319 -14.02 -1.22 -5.97
C ARG A 319 -14.61 -0.05 -6.74
N ASN A 320 -14.40 -0.02 -8.05
CA ASN A 320 -14.85 1.04 -8.95
C ASN A 320 -16.18 0.67 -9.65
N GLY A 321 -16.78 1.65 -10.35
CA GLY A 321 -18.00 1.44 -11.11
C GLY A 321 -19.26 1.26 -10.24
N ILE A 322 -19.20 1.60 -8.96
CA ILE A 322 -20.34 1.51 -8.05
C ILE A 322 -21.39 2.55 -8.46
N VAL A 323 -22.66 2.13 -8.52
CA VAL A 323 -23.79 3.01 -8.77
C VAL A 323 -24.57 3.16 -7.47
N LEU A 324 -24.77 4.41 -7.02
CA LEU A 324 -25.62 4.70 -5.87
C LEU A 324 -27.01 5.14 -6.31
N VAL A 325 -28.03 4.60 -5.65
CA VAL A 325 -29.42 5.04 -5.78
C VAL A 325 -29.86 5.58 -4.43
N SER A 326 -29.98 6.91 -4.34
CA SER A 326 -30.50 7.61 -3.17
C SER A 326 -32.00 7.87 -3.34
N MET A 327 -32.77 7.50 -2.32
CA MET A 327 -34.22 7.52 -2.29
C MET A 327 -34.65 8.38 -1.09
N GLU A 328 -35.26 9.51 -1.38
CA GLU A 328 -35.70 10.49 -0.37
C GLU A 328 -37.24 10.52 -0.31
N SER A 329 -37.80 10.37 0.90
CA SER A 329 -39.24 10.55 1.12
C SER A 329 -39.53 10.94 2.56
N VAL A 330 -40.31 12.00 2.74
CA VAL A 330 -40.79 12.47 4.06
C VAL A 330 -41.74 11.45 4.69
N ALA A 331 -42.42 10.64 3.88
CA ALA A 331 -43.38 9.64 4.33
C ALA A 331 -42.72 8.38 4.93
N MET A 332 -41.39 8.20 4.80
CA MET A 332 -40.68 7.07 5.40
C MET A 332 -40.80 7.04 6.92
N TRP A 333 -40.89 8.23 7.54
CA TRP A 333 -41.02 8.34 8.98
C TRP A 333 -42.44 7.90 9.39
N GLN A 334 -42.54 6.75 10.07
CA GLN A 334 -43.78 6.10 10.57
C GLN A 334 -44.61 5.28 9.56
N GLN A 335 -44.17 5.13 8.30
CA GLN A 335 -44.87 4.26 7.34
C GLN A 335 -44.34 2.82 7.39
N VAL A 336 -45.19 1.87 7.79
CA VAL A 336 -44.88 0.44 7.76
C VAL A 336 -44.75 -0.01 6.31
N GLY A 337 -43.65 -0.70 5.97
CA GLY A 337 -43.50 -1.40 4.69
C GLY A 337 -42.72 -0.66 3.60
N PHE A 338 -42.38 0.62 3.75
CA PHE A 338 -41.68 1.39 2.69
C PHE A 338 -40.41 0.70 2.18
N LEU A 339 -39.53 0.26 3.09
CA LEU A 339 -38.31 -0.47 2.71
C LEU A 339 -38.63 -1.79 1.99
N ALA A 340 -39.66 -2.51 2.43
CA ALA A 340 -40.07 -3.76 1.81
C ALA A 340 -40.56 -3.54 0.37
N ASP A 341 -41.35 -2.48 0.14
CA ASP A 341 -41.84 -2.10 -1.18
C ASP A 341 -40.69 -1.69 -2.11
N VAL A 342 -39.76 -0.88 -1.61
CA VAL A 342 -38.54 -0.50 -2.34
C VAL A 342 -37.72 -1.72 -2.74
N PHE A 343 -37.37 -2.61 -1.79
CA PHE A 343 -36.60 -3.81 -2.10
C PHE A 343 -37.36 -4.80 -3.00
N ALA A 344 -38.69 -4.81 -2.97
CA ALA A 344 -39.49 -5.58 -3.92
C ALA A 344 -39.33 -5.08 -5.36
N LEU A 345 -39.15 -3.78 -5.57
CA LEU A 345 -38.85 -3.21 -6.90
C LEU A 345 -37.45 -3.60 -7.39
N PHE A 346 -36.42 -3.55 -6.53
CA PHE A 346 -35.09 -4.08 -6.87
C PHE A 346 -35.16 -5.56 -7.27
N LYS A 347 -35.91 -6.37 -6.50
CA LYS A 347 -36.16 -7.78 -6.81
C LYS A 347 -36.87 -7.98 -8.15
N LYS A 348 -37.90 -7.19 -8.45
CA LYS A 348 -38.65 -7.23 -9.72
C LYS A 348 -37.74 -7.02 -10.94
N HIS A 349 -36.76 -6.14 -10.81
CA HIS A 349 -35.78 -5.83 -11.86
C HIS A 349 -34.53 -6.74 -11.83
N GLY A 350 -34.46 -7.70 -10.91
CA GLY A 350 -33.35 -8.64 -10.79
C GLY A 350 -32.04 -7.99 -10.32
N LEU A 351 -32.12 -6.89 -9.57
CA LEU A 351 -30.96 -6.15 -9.08
C LEU A 351 -30.61 -6.55 -7.65
N SER A 352 -29.36 -6.91 -7.42
CA SER A 352 -28.78 -7.17 -6.10
C SER A 352 -28.20 -5.89 -5.52
N VAL A 353 -28.58 -5.61 -4.26
CA VAL A 353 -28.05 -4.49 -3.47
C VAL A 353 -26.85 -4.95 -2.64
N ASP A 354 -25.79 -4.16 -2.62
CA ASP A 354 -24.55 -4.46 -1.88
C ASP A 354 -24.49 -3.70 -0.54
N LEU A 355 -24.42 -2.37 -0.60
CA LEU A 355 -24.34 -1.48 0.57
C LEU A 355 -25.66 -0.75 0.78
N ILE A 356 -25.97 -0.50 2.05
CA ILE A 356 -27.14 0.28 2.46
C ILE A 356 -26.70 1.30 3.52
N GLY A 357 -27.16 2.54 3.37
CA GLY A 357 -27.12 3.57 4.39
C GLY A 357 -28.47 4.25 4.49
N SER A 358 -28.91 4.49 5.72
CA SER A 358 -30.22 5.07 6.01
C SER A 358 -30.09 6.24 6.97
N ALA A 359 -30.88 7.26 6.72
CA ALA A 359 -31.25 8.31 7.65
C ALA A 359 -32.78 8.27 7.87
N GLU A 360 -33.32 9.24 8.63
CA GLU A 360 -34.75 9.30 8.95
C GLU A 360 -35.66 9.42 7.71
N THR A 361 -35.19 10.12 6.66
CA THR A 361 -35.97 10.43 5.45
C THR A 361 -35.29 10.04 4.14
N ASN A 362 -34.11 9.41 4.21
CA ASN A 362 -33.31 9.06 3.03
C ASN A 362 -32.72 7.66 3.20
N VAL A 363 -32.81 6.85 2.15
CA VAL A 363 -32.10 5.57 2.04
C VAL A 363 -31.28 5.59 0.77
N THR A 364 -29.98 5.34 0.92
CA THR A 364 -29.06 5.21 -0.20
C THR A 364 -28.57 3.77 -0.25
N VAL A 365 -28.68 3.17 -1.44
CA VAL A 365 -28.22 1.81 -1.70
C VAL A 365 -27.19 1.80 -2.82
N SER A 366 -26.26 0.85 -2.78
CA SER A 366 -25.31 0.63 -3.87
C SER A 366 -25.68 -0.59 -4.71
N LEU A 367 -25.36 -0.49 -6.00
CA LEU A 367 -25.45 -1.56 -6.98
C LEU A 367 -24.05 -1.84 -7.53
N ASP A 368 -23.64 -3.11 -7.48
CA ASP A 368 -22.36 -3.59 -8.01
C ASP A 368 -22.54 -4.14 -9.44
N PRO A 369 -21.82 -3.61 -10.45
CA PRO A 369 -21.90 -4.11 -11.84
C PRO A 369 -21.34 -5.52 -12.06
N SER A 370 -20.52 -6.05 -11.14
CA SER A 370 -19.95 -7.39 -11.27
C SER A 370 -20.95 -8.50 -10.98
N GLU A 371 -21.93 -8.20 -10.12
CA GLU A 371 -23.05 -9.07 -9.75
C GLU A 371 -24.32 -8.75 -10.56
N ASN A 372 -24.42 -7.55 -11.12
CA ASN A 372 -25.58 -7.09 -11.89
C ASN A 372 -25.19 -6.79 -13.35
N LEU A 373 -25.93 -7.33 -14.32
CA LEU A 373 -25.90 -6.83 -15.71
C LEU A 373 -26.61 -5.47 -15.77
N ILE A 374 -25.95 -4.43 -15.27
CA ILE A 374 -26.48 -3.06 -15.26
C ILE A 374 -26.35 -2.50 -16.68
N ASN A 375 -27.42 -2.61 -17.47
CA ASN A 375 -27.58 -1.78 -18.65
C ASN A 375 -28.36 -0.50 -18.29
N THR A 376 -28.18 0.56 -19.08
CA THR A 376 -28.84 1.85 -18.87
C THR A 376 -30.37 1.71 -18.80
N ASP A 377 -30.93 0.76 -19.56
CA ASP A 377 -32.37 0.52 -19.64
C ASP A 377 -32.97 -0.05 -18.34
N VAL A 378 -32.29 -0.97 -17.67
CA VAL A 378 -32.75 -1.55 -16.39
C VAL A 378 -32.72 -0.50 -15.29
N LEU A 379 -31.67 0.33 -15.23
CA LEU A 379 -31.55 1.39 -14.22
C LEU A 379 -32.60 2.50 -14.42
N ALA A 380 -32.88 2.86 -15.68
CA ALA A 380 -33.93 3.82 -16.02
C ALA A 380 -35.31 3.31 -15.58
N ARG A 381 -35.65 2.05 -15.91
CA ARG A 381 -36.91 1.42 -15.49
C ARG A 381 -37.06 1.31 -13.97
N LEU A 382 -35.98 0.95 -13.25
CA LEU A 382 -35.98 0.95 -11.79
C LEU A 382 -36.27 2.36 -11.26
N SER A 383 -35.62 3.38 -11.81
CA SER A 383 -35.78 4.77 -11.38
C SER A 383 -37.21 5.28 -11.62
N GLU A 384 -37.82 4.92 -12.75
CA GLU A 384 -39.23 5.25 -13.04
C GLU A 384 -40.20 4.59 -12.04
N ASP A 385 -40.00 3.30 -11.72
CA ASP A 385 -40.82 2.60 -10.73
C ASP A 385 -40.65 3.20 -9.31
N LEU A 386 -39.40 3.49 -8.91
CA LEU A 386 -39.11 4.10 -7.61
C LEU A 386 -39.62 5.55 -7.50
N ALA A 387 -39.64 6.30 -8.60
CA ALA A 387 -40.13 7.68 -8.65
C ALA A 387 -41.62 7.81 -8.33
N GLN A 388 -42.38 6.71 -8.41
CA GLN A 388 -43.80 6.69 -8.03
C GLN A 388 -44.01 6.77 -6.51
N VAL A 389 -43.01 6.38 -5.72
CA VAL A 389 -43.09 6.26 -4.25
C VAL A 389 -42.11 7.16 -3.50
N CYS A 390 -41.03 7.61 -4.14
CA CYS A 390 -40.01 8.48 -3.53
C CYS A 390 -39.30 9.35 -4.57
N ARG A 391 -38.53 10.34 -4.12
CA ARG A 391 -37.63 11.08 -4.98
C ARG A 391 -36.33 10.29 -5.16
N VAL A 392 -35.97 10.01 -6.40
CA VAL A 392 -34.79 9.20 -6.74
C VAL A 392 -33.67 10.08 -7.27
N LYS A 393 -32.44 9.82 -6.79
CA LYS A 393 -31.20 10.38 -7.32
C LYS A 393 -30.21 9.26 -7.57
N VAL A 394 -29.71 9.17 -8.79
CA VAL A 394 -28.63 8.25 -9.17
C VAL A 394 -27.30 8.99 -9.13
N ILE A 395 -26.27 8.37 -8.54
CA ILE A 395 -24.91 8.91 -8.47
C ILE A 395 -23.94 7.85 -9.01
N ALA A 396 -23.25 8.18 -10.09
CA ALA A 396 -22.28 7.32 -10.76
C ALA A 396 -21.34 8.18 -11.64
N PRO A 397 -20.11 7.72 -11.92
CA PRO A 397 -19.46 6.53 -11.35
C PRO A 397 -18.87 6.81 -9.95
N CYS A 398 -19.11 5.88 -9.02
CA CYS A 398 -18.55 5.95 -7.66
C CYS A 398 -17.53 4.82 -7.42
N ALA A 399 -16.68 5.02 -6.42
CA ALA A 399 -15.79 3.98 -5.90
C ALA A 399 -16.09 3.72 -4.41
N ALA A 400 -16.10 2.45 -4.02
CA ALA A 400 -16.19 2.01 -2.64
C ALA A 400 -14.80 1.68 -2.10
N ILE A 401 -14.38 2.37 -1.03
CA ILE A 401 -13.17 2.10 -0.28
C ILE A 401 -13.57 1.41 1.02
N THR A 402 -13.13 0.17 1.21
CA THR A 402 -13.49 -0.64 2.37
C THR A 402 -12.29 -0.93 3.24
N LEU A 403 -12.38 -0.57 4.51
CA LEU A 403 -11.49 -1.02 5.58
C LEU A 403 -12.03 -2.34 6.13
N VAL A 404 -11.17 -3.34 6.25
CA VAL A 404 -11.49 -4.65 6.81
C VAL A 404 -10.55 -4.97 7.96
N GLY A 405 -11.08 -5.44 9.08
CA GLY A 405 -10.32 -5.87 10.23
C GLY A 405 -11.22 -6.20 11.40
N ARG A 406 -10.79 -5.93 12.63
CA ARG A 406 -11.60 -6.18 13.82
C ARG A 406 -11.57 -5.00 14.78
N GLY A 407 -12.70 -4.72 15.41
CA GLY A 407 -12.80 -3.64 16.41
C GLY A 407 -13.00 -2.27 15.77
N MET A 408 -13.60 -2.18 14.58
CA MET A 408 -13.73 -0.93 13.81
C MET A 408 -14.33 0.22 14.63
N ARG A 409 -15.34 -0.05 15.46
CA ARG A 409 -15.94 0.95 16.37
C ARG A 409 -14.96 1.50 17.38
N SER A 410 -14.11 0.64 17.96
CA SER A 410 -13.11 1.07 18.93
C SER A 410 -12.00 1.90 18.29
N LEU A 411 -11.73 1.67 17.00
CA LEU A 411 -10.67 2.34 16.24
C LEU A 411 -11.07 3.69 15.67
N LEU A 412 -12.34 4.12 15.82
CA LEU A 412 -12.81 5.38 15.26
C LEU A 412 -11.89 6.56 15.66
N HIS A 413 -11.46 6.66 16.92
CA HIS A 413 -10.54 7.73 17.35
C HIS A 413 -9.18 7.75 16.63
N LYS A 414 -8.73 6.62 16.06
CA LYS A 414 -7.49 6.52 15.27
C LYS A 414 -7.68 6.80 13.78
N LEU A 415 -8.92 6.85 13.29
CA LEU A 415 -9.21 7.09 11.89
C LEU A 415 -9.36 8.58 11.54
N GLN A 416 -9.00 9.48 12.45
CA GLN A 416 -9.09 10.93 12.25
C GLN A 416 -8.36 11.41 10.99
N ASP A 417 -7.12 10.94 10.79
CA ASP A 417 -6.28 11.35 9.65
C ASP A 417 -6.80 10.73 8.35
N VAL A 418 -7.32 9.50 8.44
CA VAL A 418 -8.02 8.81 7.35
C VAL A 418 -9.25 9.61 6.90
N TRP A 419 -10.05 10.14 7.84
CA TRP A 419 -11.19 11.01 7.50
C TRP A 419 -10.75 12.34 6.91
N ALA A 420 -9.70 12.95 7.46
CA ALA A 420 -9.19 14.22 6.98
C ALA A 420 -8.76 14.15 5.50
N MET A 421 -8.25 13.00 5.05
CA MET A 421 -7.85 12.80 3.66
C MET A 421 -9.01 12.75 2.65
N PHE A 422 -10.24 12.47 3.09
CA PHE A 422 -11.41 12.66 2.24
C PHE A 422 -11.81 14.16 2.10
N GLY A 423 -11.13 15.06 2.83
CA GLY A 423 -11.25 16.51 2.69
C GLY A 423 -12.68 17.05 2.91
N ARG A 424 -12.99 18.18 2.23
CA ARG A 424 -14.37 18.69 2.08
C ARG A 424 -15.16 17.92 1.00
N GLU A 425 -14.63 16.81 0.51
CA GLU A 425 -15.21 16.08 -0.60
C GLU A 425 -16.42 15.26 -0.13
N ARG A 426 -17.34 15.00 -1.05
CA ARG A 426 -18.66 14.44 -0.71
C ARG A 426 -18.57 12.93 -0.61
N VAL A 427 -18.22 12.41 0.56
CA VAL A 427 -18.54 11.01 0.90
C VAL A 427 -20.06 10.83 0.74
N HIS A 428 -20.47 10.04 -0.25
CA HIS A 428 -21.88 9.84 -0.59
C HIS A 428 -22.56 8.83 0.33
N LEU A 429 -21.80 7.84 0.80
CA LEU A 429 -22.29 6.76 1.66
C LEU A 429 -21.20 6.32 2.62
N ILE A 430 -21.56 6.13 3.89
CA ILE A 430 -20.75 5.40 4.87
C ILE A 430 -21.58 4.20 5.30
N SER A 431 -21.00 3.00 5.22
CA SER A 431 -21.66 1.77 5.66
C SER A 431 -20.74 1.00 6.58
N GLN A 432 -21.22 0.71 7.79
CA GLN A 432 -20.49 -0.06 8.79
C GLN A 432 -21.26 -1.35 9.09
N SER A 433 -20.55 -2.48 9.04
CA SER A 433 -21.12 -3.76 9.43
C SER A 433 -21.44 -3.84 10.93
N SER A 434 -22.50 -4.59 11.25
CA SER A 434 -22.92 -4.83 12.64
C SER A 434 -21.98 -5.77 13.39
N ASN A 435 -21.25 -6.62 12.67
CA ASN A 435 -20.25 -7.57 13.19
C ASN A 435 -18.88 -6.91 13.49
N ASP A 436 -18.74 -5.60 13.25
CA ASP A 436 -17.55 -4.81 13.55
C ASP A 436 -16.29 -5.21 12.77
N LEU A 437 -16.49 -5.81 11.57
CA LEU A 437 -15.41 -6.30 10.72
C LEU A 437 -15.04 -5.39 9.55
N ASN A 438 -15.96 -4.54 9.12
CA ASN A 438 -15.73 -3.66 7.97
C ASN A 438 -16.31 -2.26 8.17
N LEU A 439 -15.70 -1.29 7.49
CA LEU A 439 -16.17 0.08 7.36
C LEU A 439 -15.92 0.54 5.92
N THR A 440 -16.98 0.90 5.20
CA THR A 440 -16.92 1.28 3.79
C THR A 440 -17.31 2.73 3.59
N PHE A 441 -16.54 3.43 2.78
CA PHE A 441 -16.78 4.79 2.29
C PHE A 441 -17.04 4.73 0.79
N VAL A 442 -18.08 5.40 0.32
CA VAL A 442 -18.33 5.55 -1.12
C VAL A 442 -18.15 6.99 -1.52
N VAL A 443 -17.27 7.22 -2.49
CA VAL A 443 -16.87 8.53 -3.01
C VAL A 443 -16.96 8.54 -4.54
N ASP A 444 -16.80 9.71 -5.15
CA ASP A 444 -16.68 9.80 -6.61
C ASP A 444 -15.44 9.03 -7.10
N GLU A 445 -15.53 8.35 -8.25
CA GLU A 445 -14.41 7.51 -8.71
C GLU A 445 -13.13 8.31 -8.99
N ALA A 446 -13.28 9.53 -9.55
CA ALA A 446 -12.16 10.44 -9.79
C ALA A 446 -11.42 10.88 -8.51
N VAL A 447 -12.11 10.86 -7.37
CA VAL A 447 -11.52 11.15 -6.06
C VAL A 447 -10.71 9.95 -5.57
N ALA A 448 -11.22 8.74 -5.72
CA ALA A 448 -10.58 7.54 -5.19
C ALA A 448 -9.26 7.17 -5.89
N ASP A 449 -9.02 7.70 -7.09
CA ASP A 449 -7.79 7.47 -7.85
C ASP A 449 -6.56 8.05 -7.11
N GLY A 450 -5.57 7.20 -6.85
CA GLY A 450 -4.35 7.58 -6.12
C GLY A 450 -4.53 7.75 -4.59
N MET A 451 -5.73 7.59 -4.04
CA MET A 451 -5.95 7.67 -2.59
C MET A 451 -5.54 6.42 -1.84
N LEU A 452 -5.65 5.23 -2.46
CA LEU A 452 -5.43 3.96 -1.78
C LEU A 452 -4.05 3.84 -1.10
N PRO A 453 -2.92 4.24 -1.74
CA PRO A 453 -1.62 4.25 -1.09
C PRO A 453 -1.55 5.21 0.10
N LYS A 454 -2.12 6.41 -0.03
CA LYS A 454 -2.12 7.43 1.04
C LYS A 454 -2.94 6.97 2.26
N LEU A 455 -4.13 6.40 2.01
CA LEU A 455 -4.99 5.80 3.04
C LEU A 455 -4.30 4.62 3.73
N HIS A 456 -3.60 3.77 2.97
CA HIS A 456 -2.86 2.66 3.53
C HIS A 456 -1.73 3.13 4.47
N ALA A 457 -0.94 4.14 4.06
CA ALA A 457 0.09 4.75 4.90
C ALA A 457 -0.49 5.38 6.17
N ALA A 458 -1.54 6.22 6.05
CA ALA A 458 -2.16 6.86 7.21
C ALA A 458 -2.76 5.86 8.23
N LEU A 459 -3.24 4.70 7.76
CA LEU A 459 -3.70 3.63 8.64
C LEU A 459 -2.55 3.01 9.44
N ILE A 460 -1.36 2.91 8.86
CA ILE A 460 -0.16 2.43 9.52
C ILE A 460 0.29 3.46 10.56
N ASP A 461 0.43 4.73 10.15
CA ASP A 461 0.95 5.82 10.98
C ASP A 461 0.06 6.08 12.21
N SER A 462 -1.25 6.05 12.03
CA SER A 462 -2.22 6.18 13.14
C SER A 462 -2.23 4.98 14.10
N GLY A 463 -1.52 3.88 13.77
CA GLY A 463 -1.59 2.62 14.48
C GLY A 463 -2.98 1.98 14.45
N ALA A 464 -3.83 2.34 13.48
CA ALA A 464 -5.09 1.68 13.20
C ALA A 464 -4.86 0.33 12.50
N MET A 465 -3.81 0.24 11.67
CA MET A 465 -3.27 -0.98 11.07
C MET A 465 -1.98 -1.38 11.80
N PRO A 466 -2.01 -2.37 12.70
CA PRO A 466 -0.87 -2.69 13.55
C PRO A 466 0.17 -3.56 12.83
N VAL A 467 0.89 -3.00 11.87
CA VAL A 467 1.83 -3.72 10.98
C VAL A 467 3.01 -4.38 11.71
N HIS A 468 3.33 -3.92 12.92
CA HIS A 468 4.37 -4.52 13.75
C HIS A 468 3.97 -5.87 14.39
N GLU A 469 2.69 -6.25 14.29
CA GLU A 469 2.19 -7.56 14.73
C GLU A 469 2.60 -8.65 13.72
N ALA A 470 3.84 -9.14 13.86
CA ALA A 470 4.45 -10.11 12.95
C ALA A 470 3.69 -11.44 12.81
N SER A 471 2.77 -11.74 13.74
CA SER A 471 1.89 -12.91 13.65
C SER A 471 0.80 -12.78 12.58
N VAL A 472 0.53 -11.55 12.12
CA VAL A 472 -0.51 -11.24 11.12
C VAL A 472 0.09 -10.57 9.89
N PHE A 473 1.04 -9.64 10.07
CA PHE A 473 1.66 -8.92 8.96
C PHE A 473 3.06 -9.46 8.68
N GLY A 474 3.26 -9.91 7.44
CA GLY A 474 4.51 -10.41 6.92
C GLY A 474 5.25 -9.36 6.06
N PRO A 475 6.11 -9.82 5.14
CA PRO A 475 6.90 -8.94 4.30
C PRO A 475 6.03 -8.10 3.36
N ARG A 476 6.57 -6.95 2.96
CA ARG A 476 6.01 -6.06 1.94
C ARG A 476 6.07 -6.70 0.56
N TRP A 477 5.17 -6.30 -0.32
CA TRP A 477 5.19 -6.77 -1.71
C TRP A 477 6.50 -6.42 -2.42
N ARG A 478 7.02 -5.20 -2.25
CA ARG A 478 8.34 -4.80 -2.77
C ARG A 478 9.50 -5.64 -2.25
N GLU A 479 9.46 -6.05 -0.98
CA GLU A 479 10.47 -6.98 -0.41
C GLU A 479 10.39 -8.35 -1.09
N ILE A 480 9.18 -8.85 -1.34
CA ILE A 480 8.93 -10.11 -2.05
C ILE A 480 9.39 -10.03 -3.52
N GLU A 481 9.25 -8.88 -4.17
CA GLU A 481 9.73 -8.64 -5.54
C GLU A 481 11.23 -8.30 -5.62
N GLY A 482 11.89 -8.08 -4.49
CA GLY A 482 13.30 -7.71 -4.43
C GLY A 482 13.59 -6.28 -4.90
N THR A 483 12.58 -5.41 -4.88
CA THR A 483 12.71 -3.98 -5.26
C THR A 483 12.96 -3.06 -4.05
N PHE A 484 12.81 -3.58 -2.83
CA PHE A 484 13.05 -2.83 -1.60
C PHE A 484 14.53 -2.50 -1.40
N ARG A 485 14.84 -1.25 -1.07
CA ARG A 485 16.20 -0.79 -0.74
C ARG A 485 16.34 -0.57 0.75
N PRO A 486 17.01 -1.48 1.47
CA PRO A 486 17.16 -1.34 2.91
C PRO A 486 17.98 -0.11 3.25
N ARG A 487 17.58 0.58 4.32
CA ARG A 487 18.38 1.63 4.94
C ARG A 487 19.77 1.09 5.29
N GLN A 488 20.80 1.86 5.00
CA GLN A 488 22.16 1.52 5.40
C GLN A 488 22.29 1.56 6.93
N THR A 489 23.15 0.71 7.48
CA THR A 489 23.41 0.73 8.92
C THR A 489 23.92 2.11 9.35
N PRO A 490 23.28 2.76 10.34
CA PRO A 490 23.69 4.09 10.78
C PRO A 490 25.13 4.10 11.33
N TRP A 491 25.87 5.19 11.06
CA TRP A 491 27.28 5.32 11.45
C TRP A 491 27.52 5.16 12.96
N TRP A 492 26.56 5.54 13.80
CA TRP A 492 26.67 5.44 15.26
C TRP A 492 26.58 4.01 15.80
N ARG A 493 26.28 3.02 14.94
CA ARG A 493 26.37 1.59 15.28
C ARG A 493 27.75 0.99 15.02
N ASP A 494 28.63 1.72 14.32
CA ASP A 494 30.04 1.33 14.24
C ASP A 494 30.66 1.32 15.64
N ALA A 495 31.51 0.34 15.93
CA ALA A 495 32.03 0.12 17.28
C ALA A 495 32.88 1.29 17.79
N GLU A 496 33.67 1.93 16.92
CA GLU A 496 34.50 3.08 17.30
C GLU A 496 33.64 4.31 17.57
N GLN A 497 32.68 4.58 16.68
CA GLN A 497 31.76 5.71 16.83
C GLN A 497 30.85 5.54 18.05
N HIS A 498 30.37 4.32 18.31
CA HIS A 498 29.56 3.99 19.47
C HIS A 498 30.29 4.31 20.78
N GLU A 499 31.55 3.88 20.93
CA GLU A 499 32.37 4.18 22.11
C GLU A 499 32.72 5.68 22.23
N ALA A 500 32.93 6.36 21.11
CA ALA A 500 33.15 7.81 21.11
C ALA A 500 31.92 8.57 21.63
N LEU A 501 30.71 8.18 21.19
CA LEU A 501 29.46 8.78 21.67
C LEU A 501 29.21 8.50 23.16
N LEU A 502 29.48 7.27 23.63
CA LEU A 502 29.40 6.97 25.07
C LEU A 502 30.40 7.80 25.88
N THR A 503 31.60 8.02 25.34
CA THR A 503 32.62 8.87 25.98
C THR A 503 32.16 10.33 26.07
N LEU A 504 31.59 10.89 25.00
CA LEU A 504 30.99 12.22 25.00
C LEU A 504 29.86 12.32 26.03
N ALA A 505 29.00 11.30 26.12
CA ALA A 505 27.88 11.26 27.07
C ALA A 505 28.29 11.11 28.55
N ARG A 506 29.56 10.80 28.86
CA ARG A 506 30.10 10.89 30.23
C ARG A 506 30.23 12.35 30.69
N GLY A 507 30.30 13.29 29.75
CA GLY A 507 30.29 14.73 30.01
C GLY A 507 28.89 15.26 30.38
N GLN A 508 28.66 16.54 30.10
CA GLN A 508 27.34 17.15 30.25
C GLN A 508 26.40 16.69 29.13
N THR A 509 25.16 16.40 29.50
CA THR A 509 24.03 16.09 28.62
C THR A 509 22.89 17.06 28.94
N PRO A 510 22.01 17.41 27.98
CA PRO A 510 21.97 16.92 26.61
C PRO A 510 23.06 17.51 25.69
N ARG A 511 23.49 16.76 24.68
CA ARG A 511 24.48 17.21 23.69
C ARG A 511 24.28 16.61 22.30
N TYR A 512 24.59 17.38 21.26
CA TYR A 512 24.62 16.93 19.88
C TYR A 512 25.99 16.43 19.49
N ALA A 513 26.03 15.38 18.65
CA ALA A 513 27.24 14.95 17.97
C ALA A 513 26.97 14.84 16.47
N TYR A 514 27.85 15.44 15.66
CA TYR A 514 27.75 15.43 14.19
C TYR A 514 28.91 14.68 13.55
N HIS A 515 28.59 13.65 12.77
CA HIS A 515 29.54 12.85 12.02
C HIS A 515 29.84 13.49 10.66
N LEU A 516 30.95 14.24 10.60
CA LEU A 516 31.34 15.02 9.43
C LEU A 516 31.57 14.17 8.16
N PRO A 517 32.09 12.92 8.23
CA PRO A 517 32.20 12.06 7.06
C PRO A 517 30.86 11.79 6.38
N THR A 518 29.77 11.62 7.14
CA THR A 518 28.41 11.42 6.56
C THR A 518 27.95 12.66 5.80
N VAL A 519 28.21 13.87 6.32
CA VAL A 519 27.90 15.13 5.62
C VAL A 519 28.64 15.21 4.28
N ARG A 520 29.94 14.90 4.27
CA ARG A 520 30.75 14.90 3.04
C ARG A 520 30.29 13.85 2.04
N GLU A 521 29.95 12.66 2.52
CA GLU A 521 29.43 11.60 1.66
C GLU A 521 28.13 12.01 0.97
N ARG A 522 27.16 12.55 1.71
CA ARG A 522 25.90 13.09 1.15
C ARG A 522 26.16 14.23 0.15
N ALA A 523 27.12 15.10 0.44
CA ALA A 523 27.53 16.17 -0.48
C ALA A 523 28.10 15.62 -1.80
N ARG A 524 28.98 14.61 -1.73
CA ARG A 524 29.58 13.96 -2.90
C ARG A 524 28.56 13.21 -3.75
N GLN A 525 27.61 12.54 -3.11
CA GLN A 525 26.49 11.89 -3.80
C GLN A 525 25.70 12.88 -4.68
N LEU A 526 25.41 14.07 -4.15
CA LEU A 526 24.74 15.12 -4.93
C LEU A 526 25.68 15.80 -5.94
N ALA A 527 26.97 15.90 -5.66
CA ALA A 527 27.97 16.41 -6.59
C ALA A 527 28.10 15.51 -7.84
N ALA A 528 27.89 14.20 -7.70
CA ALA A 528 27.90 13.24 -8.80
C ALA A 528 26.74 13.44 -9.80
N VAL A 529 25.65 14.12 -9.42
CA VAL A 529 24.50 14.37 -10.30
C VAL A 529 24.80 15.53 -11.25
N THR A 530 25.36 15.23 -12.42
CA THR A 530 25.84 16.23 -13.40
C THR A 530 24.73 17.09 -14.01
N ALA A 531 23.46 16.68 -13.91
CA ALA A 531 22.34 17.49 -14.35
C ALA A 531 22.18 18.77 -13.51
N VAL A 532 22.63 18.77 -12.25
CA VAL A 532 22.59 19.93 -11.36
C VAL A 532 23.85 20.77 -11.53
N ASP A 533 23.69 22.04 -11.86
CA ASP A 533 24.77 23.00 -12.10
C ASP A 533 25.20 23.72 -10.82
N ARG A 534 24.22 24.19 -10.03
CA ARG A 534 24.45 24.92 -8.78
C ARG A 534 23.87 24.18 -7.59
N ARG A 535 24.60 24.18 -6.48
CA ARG A 535 24.20 23.50 -5.25
C ARG A 535 24.40 24.45 -4.08
N TYR A 536 23.33 24.73 -3.36
CA TYR A 536 23.37 25.51 -2.13
C TYR A 536 22.99 24.63 -0.94
N TYR A 537 23.57 24.90 0.21
CA TYR A 537 23.14 24.30 1.47
C TYR A 537 22.31 25.30 2.26
N ALA A 538 21.05 24.94 2.53
CA ALA A 538 20.14 25.74 3.36
C ALA A 538 20.56 25.67 4.84
N ILE A 539 21.23 26.71 5.33
CA ILE A 539 21.93 26.65 6.63
C ILE A 539 21.00 26.62 7.84
N LYS A 540 19.73 27.01 7.68
CA LYS A 540 18.67 26.83 8.69
C LYS A 540 18.53 25.38 9.16
N ALA A 541 18.93 24.42 8.32
CA ALA A 541 18.99 23.01 8.71
C ALA A 541 20.04 22.78 9.81
N ASN A 542 21.26 23.32 9.65
CA ASN A 542 22.30 23.33 10.67
C ASN A 542 23.39 24.38 10.33
N SER A 543 23.54 25.39 11.18
CA SER A 543 24.47 26.50 10.94
C SER A 543 25.83 26.35 11.66
N HIS A 544 26.18 25.12 12.08
CA HIS A 544 27.43 24.84 12.75
C HIS A 544 28.66 25.10 11.84
N PRO A 545 29.72 25.82 12.29
CA PRO A 545 30.78 26.33 11.41
C PRO A 545 31.56 25.23 10.70
N ALA A 546 31.75 24.09 11.36
CA ALA A 546 32.48 22.97 10.78
C ALA A 546 31.71 22.32 9.63
N ILE A 547 30.38 22.26 9.72
CA ILE A 547 29.49 21.75 8.66
C ILE A 547 29.51 22.72 7.47
N LEU A 548 29.36 24.02 7.73
CA LEU A 548 29.43 25.05 6.69
C LEU A 548 30.75 24.99 5.92
N ARG A 549 31.89 24.89 6.64
CA ARG A 549 33.21 24.76 6.00
C ARG A 549 33.31 23.48 5.17
N ALA A 550 32.90 22.33 5.71
CA ALA A 550 32.97 21.07 5.00
C ALA A 550 32.14 21.08 3.70
N LEU A 551 30.92 21.63 3.73
CA LEU A 551 30.08 21.70 2.53
C LEU A 551 30.64 22.67 1.47
N VAL A 552 31.21 23.81 1.89
CA VAL A 552 31.88 24.72 0.96
C VAL A 552 33.10 24.08 0.31
N GLU A 553 33.88 23.30 1.06
CA GLU A 553 35.02 22.51 0.54
C GLU A 553 34.59 21.45 -0.47
N GLU A 554 33.42 20.82 -0.29
CA GLU A 554 32.82 19.89 -1.26
C GLU A 554 32.13 20.63 -2.44
N GLY A 555 32.23 21.97 -2.51
CA GLY A 555 31.79 22.76 -3.66
C GLY A 555 30.41 23.42 -3.53
N PHE A 556 29.73 23.32 -2.38
CA PHE A 556 28.42 23.94 -2.18
C PHE A 556 28.52 25.45 -1.91
N GLY A 557 27.57 26.22 -2.47
CA GLY A 557 27.22 27.54 -1.97
C GLY A 557 26.36 27.43 -0.70
N LEU A 558 25.97 28.55 -0.12
CA LEU A 558 25.19 28.59 1.13
C LEU A 558 23.91 29.42 0.92
N GLU A 559 22.76 28.87 1.32
CA GLU A 559 21.46 29.55 1.30
C GLU A 559 21.09 30.02 2.70
N CYS A 560 20.65 31.27 2.80
CA CYS A 560 20.34 31.98 4.04
C CYS A 560 18.95 32.61 3.94
N VAL A 561 18.19 32.59 5.04
CA VAL A 561 16.85 33.19 5.12
C VAL A 561 16.79 34.45 6.01
N SER A 562 17.89 34.81 6.68
CA SER A 562 18.01 36.02 7.50
C SER A 562 19.41 36.67 7.40
N LEU A 563 19.51 37.97 7.73
CA LEU A 563 20.80 38.66 7.80
C LEU A 563 21.77 38.00 8.80
N GLY A 564 21.27 37.54 9.94
CA GLY A 564 22.09 36.83 10.94
C GLY A 564 22.70 35.53 10.40
N GLU A 565 22.00 34.83 9.51
CA GLU A 565 22.54 33.67 8.80
C GLU A 565 23.64 34.06 7.80
N VAL A 566 23.48 35.17 7.08
CA VAL A 566 24.51 35.70 6.18
C VAL A 566 25.78 36.10 6.96
N GLU A 567 25.62 36.78 8.10
CA GLU A 567 26.73 37.10 9.00
C GLU A 567 27.44 35.85 9.52
N ARG A 568 26.66 34.82 9.90
CA ARG A 568 27.18 33.51 10.32
C ARG A 568 28.02 32.86 9.23
N VAL A 569 27.56 32.89 7.98
CA VAL A 569 28.28 32.36 6.81
C VAL A 569 29.64 33.04 6.66
N PHE A 570 29.67 34.38 6.59
CA PHE A 570 30.92 35.10 6.39
C PHE A 570 31.87 35.02 7.59
N ALA A 571 31.34 34.84 8.81
CA ALA A 571 32.17 34.55 9.97
C ALA A 571 32.78 33.14 9.94
N ALA A 572 32.02 32.13 9.49
CA ALA A 572 32.48 30.74 9.44
C ALA A 572 33.40 30.46 8.24
N VAL A 573 33.16 31.12 7.11
CA VAL A 573 33.86 30.93 5.84
C VAL A 573 34.20 32.29 5.18
N PRO A 574 35.16 33.06 5.72
CA PRO A 574 35.43 34.43 5.26
C PRO A 574 35.89 34.56 3.80
N ALA A 575 36.40 33.48 3.21
CA ALA A 575 36.89 33.43 1.84
C ALA A 575 35.79 33.07 0.81
N LEU A 576 34.55 32.80 1.24
CA LEU A 576 33.46 32.48 0.34
C LEU A 576 33.06 33.73 -0.47
N SER A 577 33.01 33.59 -1.80
CA SER A 577 32.50 34.66 -2.66
C SER A 577 31.04 34.96 -2.32
N PRO A 578 30.63 36.24 -2.19
CA PRO A 578 29.23 36.62 -1.99
C PRO A 578 28.28 36.07 -3.07
N GLU A 579 28.76 35.88 -4.30
CA GLU A 579 27.99 35.29 -5.40
C GLU A 579 27.62 33.81 -5.17
N ARG A 580 28.31 33.12 -4.26
CA ARG A 580 28.01 31.75 -3.83
C ARG A 580 27.10 31.70 -2.61
N VAL A 581 26.63 32.85 -2.14
CA VAL A 581 25.63 32.96 -1.08
C VAL A 581 24.30 33.39 -1.72
N LEU A 582 23.24 32.68 -1.35
CA LEU A 582 21.88 32.96 -1.78
C LEU A 582 21.06 33.40 -0.58
N PHE A 583 20.38 34.54 -0.69
CA PHE A 583 19.49 35.07 0.34
C PHE A 583 18.04 34.92 -0.11
N THR A 584 17.31 33.97 0.49
CA THR A 584 15.92 33.63 0.14
C THR A 584 14.98 33.87 1.34
N PRO A 585 14.85 35.13 1.80
CA PRO A 585 14.00 35.47 2.93
C PRO A 585 12.51 35.34 2.58
N SER A 586 11.66 35.45 3.59
CA SER A 586 10.22 35.64 3.41
C SER A 586 9.73 36.67 4.41
N PHE A 587 9.16 37.78 3.93
CA PHE A 587 8.73 38.92 4.76
C PHE A 587 9.83 39.47 5.69
N ALA A 588 11.11 39.37 5.33
CA ALA A 588 12.20 39.96 6.11
C ALA A 588 12.09 41.51 6.20
N PRO A 589 12.64 42.12 7.25
CA PRO A 589 12.81 43.57 7.33
C PRO A 589 13.56 44.12 6.11
N ILE A 590 13.14 45.29 5.59
CA ILE A 590 13.70 45.86 4.35
C ILE A 590 15.19 46.22 4.48
N ASP A 591 15.63 46.57 5.67
CA ASP A 591 17.02 46.82 6.00
C ASP A 591 17.91 45.58 5.86
N GLU A 592 17.37 44.37 6.04
CA GLU A 592 18.09 43.14 5.73
C GLU A 592 18.35 43.01 4.22
N TYR A 593 17.35 43.28 3.37
CA TYR A 593 17.55 43.27 1.91
C TYR A 593 18.61 44.28 1.49
N ALA A 594 18.55 45.51 2.00
CA ALA A 594 19.52 46.55 1.67
C ALA A 594 20.94 46.19 2.12
N ALA A 595 21.09 45.63 3.33
CA ALA A 595 22.38 45.18 3.86
C ALA A 595 22.96 44.04 3.02
N VAL A 596 22.15 43.03 2.68
CA VAL A 596 22.60 41.86 1.91
C VAL A 596 22.95 42.23 0.46
N LEU A 597 22.16 43.10 -0.19
CA LEU A 597 22.48 43.62 -1.54
C LEU A 597 23.81 44.37 -1.56
N ALA A 598 24.12 45.15 -0.51
CA ALA A 598 25.38 45.88 -0.40
C ALA A 598 26.61 44.96 -0.28
N LEU A 599 26.42 43.71 0.18
CA LEU A 599 27.48 42.69 0.24
C LEU A 599 27.73 41.98 -1.10
N GLY A 600 26.88 42.21 -2.12
CA GLY A 600 26.96 41.52 -3.41
C GLY A 600 26.43 40.08 -3.38
N VAL A 601 25.64 39.74 -2.37
CA VAL A 601 24.95 38.45 -2.25
C VAL A 601 23.75 38.41 -3.21
N THR A 602 23.45 37.23 -3.76
CA THR A 602 22.29 37.07 -4.63
C THR A 602 21.02 37.06 -3.79
N VAL A 603 20.06 37.94 -4.12
CA VAL A 603 18.82 38.12 -3.36
C VAL A 603 17.62 37.61 -4.14
N THR A 604 16.84 36.73 -3.51
CA THR A 604 15.56 36.26 -3.99
C THR A 604 14.44 37.12 -3.41
N VAL A 605 13.53 37.57 -4.26
CA VAL A 605 12.28 38.26 -3.86
C VAL A 605 11.07 37.39 -4.20
N ASP A 606 9.99 37.53 -3.43
CA ASP A 606 8.81 36.66 -3.54
C ASP A 606 7.49 37.44 -3.71
N ASN A 607 7.54 38.77 -3.86
CA ASN A 607 6.36 39.61 -4.05
C ASN A 607 6.69 40.90 -4.81
N VAL A 608 5.70 41.48 -5.48
CA VAL A 608 5.88 42.72 -6.27
C VAL A 608 5.84 43.98 -5.41
N GLU A 609 5.21 43.90 -4.23
CA GLU A 609 5.05 45.00 -3.29
C GLU A 609 6.41 45.55 -2.82
N LEU A 610 7.44 44.70 -2.73
CA LEU A 610 8.82 45.10 -2.44
C LEU A 610 9.32 46.16 -3.43
N LEU A 611 9.11 45.94 -4.73
CA LEU A 611 9.56 46.85 -5.79
C LEU A 611 8.80 48.17 -5.76
N TRP A 612 7.52 48.16 -5.40
CA TRP A 612 6.71 49.37 -5.35
C TRP A 612 6.99 50.24 -4.13
N ARG A 613 7.15 49.61 -2.96
CA ARG A 613 7.30 50.33 -1.68
C ARG A 613 8.73 50.80 -1.45
N TRP A 614 9.72 50.06 -1.94
CA TRP A 614 11.14 50.37 -1.74
C TRP A 614 11.92 50.36 -3.06
N PRO A 615 11.51 51.14 -4.07
CA PRO A 615 12.10 51.11 -5.41
C PRO A 615 13.60 51.41 -5.40
N GLU A 616 14.05 52.31 -4.52
CA GLU A 616 15.46 52.70 -4.43
C GLU A 616 16.38 51.62 -3.85
N VAL A 617 15.83 50.64 -3.11
CA VAL A 617 16.62 49.50 -2.60
C VAL A 617 16.96 48.53 -3.73
N PHE A 618 16.03 48.31 -4.65
CA PHE A 618 16.17 47.27 -5.69
C PHE A 618 16.65 47.81 -7.04
N ARG A 619 16.59 49.13 -7.26
CA ARG A 619 16.92 49.76 -8.55
C ARG A 619 18.29 49.31 -9.09
N GLY A 620 18.31 48.80 -10.32
CA GLY A 620 19.53 48.41 -11.02
C GLY A 620 20.19 47.11 -10.55
N HIS A 621 19.63 46.42 -9.55
CA HIS A 621 20.17 45.16 -9.06
C HIS A 621 19.76 43.96 -9.94
N ALA A 622 20.57 42.90 -9.87
CA ALA A 622 20.19 41.58 -10.36
C ALA A 622 19.57 40.78 -9.20
N LEU A 623 18.38 40.22 -9.41
CA LEU A 623 17.61 39.49 -8.41
C LEU A 623 17.20 38.11 -8.92
N TRP A 624 16.84 37.24 -7.99
CA TRP A 624 16.06 36.04 -8.27
C TRP A 624 14.59 36.28 -7.89
N LEU A 625 13.67 35.58 -8.54
CA LEU A 625 12.24 35.64 -8.24
C LEU A 625 11.74 34.26 -7.81
N ARG A 626 11.15 34.19 -6.62
CA ARG A 626 10.43 32.99 -6.16
C ARG A 626 8.97 33.03 -6.64
N VAL A 627 8.53 31.98 -7.30
CA VAL A 627 7.17 31.85 -7.85
C VAL A 627 6.40 30.77 -7.11
N ASP A 628 5.14 31.04 -6.79
CA ASP A 628 4.14 30.04 -6.37
C ASP A 628 3.39 29.53 -7.61
N LEU A 629 3.55 28.24 -7.89
CA LEU A 629 2.92 27.55 -9.02
C LEU A 629 1.44 27.22 -8.75
N GLY A 630 0.92 27.48 -7.54
CA GLY A 630 -0.50 27.35 -7.21
C GLY A 630 -0.90 25.96 -6.71
N HIS A 631 0.06 25.04 -6.58
CA HIS A 631 -0.05 23.76 -5.91
C HIS A 631 1.19 23.54 -5.04
N GLY A 632 1.16 22.65 -4.05
CA GLY A 632 2.30 22.37 -3.18
C GLY A 632 2.22 20.97 -2.56
N ASP A 633 3.38 20.36 -2.33
CA ASP A 633 3.55 18.99 -1.83
C ASP A 633 4.46 18.98 -0.59
N GLY A 634 3.94 18.51 0.54
CA GLY A 634 4.71 18.35 1.78
C GLY A 634 4.09 17.30 2.68
N HIS A 635 4.92 16.61 3.47
CA HIS A 635 4.48 15.56 4.41
C HIS A 635 3.64 16.08 5.60
N HIS A 636 3.51 17.40 5.76
CA HIS A 636 2.66 18.03 6.76
C HIS A 636 2.21 19.43 6.27
N GLU A 637 1.04 19.91 6.70
CA GLU A 637 0.47 21.21 6.31
C GLU A 637 1.46 22.38 6.55
N LYS A 638 2.13 22.37 7.71
CA LYS A 638 3.17 23.34 8.11
C LYS A 638 4.47 23.32 7.28
N VAL A 639 4.69 22.31 6.43
CA VAL A 639 5.87 22.23 5.53
C VAL A 639 5.49 22.24 4.05
N ASN A 640 4.20 22.44 3.74
CA ASN A 640 3.75 22.74 2.39
C ASN A 640 3.97 24.23 2.11
N THR A 641 4.70 24.54 1.04
CA THR A 641 5.10 25.92 0.71
C THR A 641 4.53 26.44 -0.60
N GLY A 642 3.57 25.74 -1.22
CA GLY A 642 2.88 26.16 -2.44
C GLY A 642 1.35 26.16 -2.33
N GLY A 643 0.68 26.92 -3.18
CA GLY A 643 -0.78 27.04 -3.23
C GLY A 643 -1.37 28.26 -2.53
N LYS A 644 -2.68 28.48 -2.71
CA LYS A 644 -3.39 29.71 -2.31
C LYS A 644 -3.24 30.11 -0.83
N GLU A 645 -3.06 29.14 0.06
CA GLU A 645 -2.89 29.38 1.50
C GLU A 645 -1.42 29.47 1.93
N ALA A 646 -0.48 29.18 1.03
CA ALA A 646 0.94 29.36 1.27
C ALA A 646 1.27 30.85 1.30
N LYS A 647 2.08 31.26 2.29
CA LYS A 647 2.57 32.63 2.40
C LYS A 647 3.77 32.92 1.50
N PHE A 648 4.24 31.95 0.72
CA PHE A 648 5.53 32.00 0.04
C PHE A 648 5.38 32.13 -1.46
N GLY A 649 6.26 32.91 -2.09
CA GLY A 649 6.33 33.01 -3.55
C GLY A 649 5.30 33.95 -4.15
N LEU A 650 5.66 34.51 -5.31
CA LEU A 650 4.77 35.35 -6.08
C LEU A 650 3.79 34.44 -6.83
N SER A 651 2.49 34.65 -6.67
CA SER A 651 1.49 33.93 -7.46
C SER A 651 1.81 33.99 -8.96
N ALA A 652 1.78 32.84 -9.62
CA ALA A 652 1.93 32.68 -11.06
C ALA A 652 1.09 33.69 -11.89
N GLN A 653 -0.08 34.10 -11.38
CA GLN A 653 -0.99 35.04 -12.04
C GLN A 653 -0.47 36.49 -12.03
N ARG A 654 0.46 36.82 -11.14
CA ARG A 654 1.02 38.18 -10.95
C ARG A 654 2.43 38.34 -11.52
N VAL A 655 2.94 37.33 -12.25
CA VAL A 655 4.29 37.38 -12.83
C VAL A 655 4.44 38.54 -13.83
N ASP A 656 3.42 38.82 -14.65
CA ASP A 656 3.48 39.93 -15.62
C ASP A 656 3.57 41.30 -14.92
N GLU A 657 2.78 41.48 -13.86
CA GLU A 657 2.81 42.68 -13.02
C GLU A 657 4.20 42.90 -12.39
N PHE A 658 4.83 41.81 -11.91
CA PHE A 658 6.18 41.87 -11.38
C PHE A 658 7.22 42.22 -12.47
N ILE A 659 7.11 41.67 -13.67
CA ILE A 659 8.00 41.97 -14.80
C ILE A 659 7.94 43.46 -15.16
N GLU A 660 6.73 44.04 -15.20
CA GLU A 660 6.55 45.46 -15.48
C GLU A 660 7.23 46.34 -14.41
N ALA A 661 7.04 46.00 -13.13
CA ALA A 661 7.67 46.71 -12.01
C ALA A 661 9.21 46.59 -12.06
N ALA A 662 9.74 45.39 -12.28
CA ALA A 662 11.18 45.14 -12.40
C ALA A 662 11.79 45.95 -13.56
N ARG A 663 11.13 45.97 -14.72
CA ARG A 663 11.57 46.75 -15.89
C ARG A 663 11.63 48.25 -15.58
N ALA A 664 10.64 48.80 -14.88
CA ALA A 664 10.62 50.21 -14.50
C ALA A 664 11.79 50.60 -13.56
N LEU A 665 12.28 49.64 -12.78
CA LEU A 665 13.41 49.82 -11.85
C LEU A 665 14.76 49.39 -12.43
N GLN A 666 14.81 48.98 -13.71
CA GLN A 666 16.01 48.41 -14.33
C GLN A 666 16.57 47.19 -13.57
N VAL A 667 15.70 46.46 -12.88
CA VAL A 667 16.03 45.20 -12.21
C VAL A 667 16.16 44.11 -13.27
N ARG A 668 17.23 43.30 -13.17
CA ARG A 668 17.41 42.12 -14.01
C ARG A 668 17.08 40.86 -13.21
N ILE A 669 16.17 40.03 -13.72
CA ILE A 669 15.83 38.76 -13.07
C ILE A 669 16.69 37.66 -13.67
N THR A 670 17.61 37.12 -12.89
CA THR A 670 18.64 36.17 -13.36
C THR A 670 18.36 34.73 -12.93
N GLY A 671 17.50 34.52 -11.94
CA GLY A 671 17.08 33.20 -11.50
C GLY A 671 15.60 33.16 -11.16
N LEU A 672 15.00 31.99 -11.35
CA LEU A 672 13.66 31.67 -10.83
C LEU A 672 13.75 30.54 -9.83
N HIS A 673 13.00 30.65 -8.75
CA HIS A 673 12.94 29.65 -7.69
C HIS A 673 11.50 29.18 -7.49
N ALA A 674 11.29 27.87 -7.40
CA ALA A 674 10.08 27.29 -6.83
C ALA A 674 10.46 26.31 -5.72
N HIS A 675 9.73 26.37 -4.61
CA HIS A 675 9.82 25.38 -3.55
C HIS A 675 8.42 24.91 -3.22
N LEU A 676 8.10 23.67 -3.62
CA LEU A 676 6.76 23.11 -3.42
C LEU A 676 6.60 22.41 -2.06
N GLY A 677 7.71 22.20 -1.34
CA GLY A 677 7.74 21.69 0.03
C GLY A 677 8.88 20.68 0.22
N SER A 678 8.73 19.77 1.17
CA SER A 678 9.79 18.79 1.48
C SER A 678 9.26 17.36 1.53
N GLY A 679 10.09 16.39 1.10
CA GLY A 679 9.71 14.98 0.98
C GLY A 679 9.14 14.57 -0.38
N ILE A 680 9.64 15.14 -1.48
CA ILE A 680 9.15 14.86 -2.83
C ILE A 680 9.87 13.64 -3.40
N GLU A 681 9.12 12.60 -3.76
CA GLU A 681 9.67 11.29 -4.18
C GLU A 681 9.49 10.99 -5.68
N THR A 682 8.65 11.73 -6.40
CA THR A 682 8.32 11.39 -7.80
C THR A 682 9.09 12.23 -8.81
N VAL A 683 9.64 11.56 -9.83
CA VAL A 683 10.36 12.21 -10.94
C VAL A 683 9.43 13.14 -11.76
N GLY A 684 8.16 12.76 -11.92
CA GLY A 684 7.17 13.55 -12.67
C GLY A 684 6.94 14.94 -12.07
N HIS A 685 6.96 15.07 -10.74
CA HIS A 685 6.80 16.35 -10.06
C HIS A 685 7.90 17.35 -10.45
N TRP A 686 9.16 16.90 -10.47
CA TRP A 686 10.29 17.77 -10.86
C TRP A 686 10.23 18.20 -12.33
N GLN A 687 9.68 17.34 -13.20
CA GLN A 687 9.46 17.69 -14.62
C GLN A 687 8.45 18.83 -14.73
N GLU A 688 7.31 18.72 -14.07
CA GLU A 688 6.27 19.75 -14.08
C GLU A 688 6.80 21.10 -13.57
N VAL A 689 7.51 21.11 -12.44
CA VAL A 689 8.12 22.34 -11.88
C VAL A 689 9.05 23.02 -12.86
N VAL A 690 9.98 22.27 -13.46
CA VAL A 690 10.97 22.86 -14.37
C VAL A 690 10.32 23.33 -15.67
N ASP A 691 9.35 22.59 -16.20
CA ASP A 691 8.61 22.98 -17.40
C ASP A 691 7.88 24.31 -17.20
N GLU A 692 7.21 24.49 -16.06
CA GLU A 692 6.51 25.72 -15.68
C GLU A 692 7.48 26.89 -15.46
N LEU A 693 8.52 26.67 -14.64
CA LEU A 693 9.55 27.68 -14.39
C LEU A 693 10.23 28.11 -15.69
N ALA A 694 10.55 27.17 -16.58
CA ALA A 694 11.11 27.49 -17.88
C ALA A 694 10.13 28.26 -18.78
N GLY A 695 8.82 28.03 -18.64
CA GLY A 695 7.78 28.84 -19.27
C GLY A 695 7.87 30.31 -18.86
N PHE A 696 7.97 30.58 -17.55
CA PHE A 696 8.17 31.94 -17.01
C PHE A 696 9.53 32.52 -17.41
N ALA A 697 10.60 31.73 -17.33
CA ALA A 697 11.96 32.15 -17.65
C ALA A 697 12.08 32.67 -19.08
N ARG A 698 11.48 31.97 -20.05
CA ARG A 698 11.45 32.40 -21.46
C ARG A 698 10.67 33.70 -21.67
N ARG A 699 9.62 33.94 -20.89
CA ARG A 699 8.85 35.20 -20.92
C ARG A 699 9.65 36.38 -20.36
N ILE A 700 10.43 36.13 -19.30
CA ILE A 700 11.30 37.14 -18.67
C ILE A 700 12.53 37.44 -19.54
N GLY A 701 13.08 36.43 -20.21
CA GLY A 701 14.15 36.55 -21.21
C GLY A 701 15.55 36.85 -20.68
N SER A 702 15.72 37.05 -19.37
CA SER A 702 17.02 37.31 -18.71
C SER A 702 17.41 36.27 -17.65
N VAL A 703 16.57 35.24 -17.47
CA VAL A 703 16.76 34.15 -16.51
C VAL A 703 17.77 33.15 -17.05
N GLU A 704 18.73 32.78 -16.21
CA GLU A 704 19.82 31.86 -16.50
C GLU A 704 19.71 30.59 -15.63
N VAL A 705 19.16 30.71 -14.42
CA VAL A 705 19.10 29.63 -13.42
C VAL A 705 17.65 29.32 -13.04
N LEU A 706 17.31 28.04 -12.98
CA LEU A 706 16.06 27.53 -12.39
C LEU A 706 16.41 26.76 -11.12
N ASP A 707 16.03 27.31 -9.97
CA ASP A 707 16.13 26.66 -8.67
C ASP A 707 14.86 25.88 -8.36
N ILE A 708 15.02 24.57 -8.21
CA ILE A 708 13.92 23.66 -7.88
C ILE A 708 13.83 23.39 -6.36
N GLY A 709 14.67 24.02 -5.55
CA GLY A 709 14.68 23.90 -4.11
C GLY A 709 15.36 22.61 -3.61
N GLY A 710 15.08 22.24 -2.35
CA GLY A 710 15.86 21.25 -1.60
C GLY A 710 15.08 20.11 -0.96
N GLY A 711 13.86 19.83 -1.43
CA GLY A 711 12.88 18.93 -0.79
C GLY A 711 13.24 17.44 -0.72
N LEU A 712 14.51 17.06 -0.78
CA LEU A 712 14.97 15.67 -0.76
C LEU A 712 14.66 14.99 0.60
N PRO A 713 14.00 13.81 0.62
CA PRO A 713 13.72 13.06 1.84
C PRO A 713 14.95 12.30 2.37
N ILE A 714 14.85 11.84 3.62
CA ILE A 714 15.78 10.88 4.24
C ILE A 714 14.96 9.79 4.93
N PRO A 715 15.50 8.56 5.08
CA PRO A 715 14.86 7.53 5.89
C PRO A 715 15.03 7.86 7.38
N TYR A 716 13.95 7.83 8.15
CA TYR A 716 13.94 8.03 9.61
C TYR A 716 13.78 6.73 10.39
N SER A 717 13.22 5.69 9.77
CA SER A 717 13.04 4.36 10.37
C SER A 717 13.77 3.26 9.57
N ASP A 718 13.96 2.09 10.18
CA ASP A 718 14.45 0.89 9.47
C ASP A 718 13.48 0.40 8.39
N ASP A 719 12.21 0.83 8.44
CA ASP A 719 11.20 0.54 7.43
C ASP A 719 11.25 1.52 6.24
N ASP A 720 11.96 2.64 6.34
CA ASP A 720 12.01 3.64 5.26
C ASP A 720 13.07 3.28 4.20
N GLU A 721 12.78 3.59 2.93
CA GLU A 721 13.79 3.49 1.87
C GLU A 721 14.66 4.76 1.79
N PRO A 722 15.96 4.62 1.50
CA PRO A 722 16.78 5.74 1.06
C PRO A 722 16.21 6.38 -0.21
N PHE A 723 16.33 7.70 -0.32
CA PHE A 723 15.95 8.44 -1.52
C PHE A 723 16.67 7.91 -2.77
N ASP A 724 15.92 7.70 -3.85
CA ASP A 724 16.44 7.21 -5.14
C ASP A 724 17.22 8.28 -5.90
N LEU A 725 18.47 8.49 -5.51
CA LEU A 725 19.33 9.44 -6.20
C LEU A 725 19.56 9.10 -7.67
N ASP A 726 19.60 7.82 -8.05
CA ASP A 726 19.87 7.40 -9.42
C ASP A 726 18.67 7.68 -10.34
N ALA A 727 17.45 7.33 -9.91
CA ALA A 727 16.24 7.66 -10.65
C ALA A 727 16.03 9.18 -10.72
N TRP A 728 16.31 9.90 -9.63
CA TRP A 728 16.24 11.35 -9.61
C TRP A 728 17.26 11.99 -10.58
N ALA A 729 18.51 11.53 -10.59
CA ALA A 729 19.55 11.99 -11.51
C ALA A 729 19.17 11.75 -12.98
N GLN A 730 18.62 10.57 -13.30
CA GLN A 730 18.13 10.25 -14.63
C GLN A 730 16.97 11.16 -15.05
N GLY A 731 16.03 11.41 -14.13
CA GLY A 731 14.92 12.35 -14.33
C GLY A 731 15.39 13.76 -14.63
N LEU A 732 16.30 14.30 -13.82
CA LEU A 732 16.89 15.62 -14.05
C LEU A 732 17.68 15.70 -15.35
N ALA A 733 18.37 14.64 -15.75
CA ALA A 733 19.07 14.60 -17.04
C ALA A 733 18.09 14.69 -18.24
N GLN A 734 16.93 14.04 -18.15
CA GLN A 734 15.88 14.15 -19.17
C GLN A 734 15.31 15.58 -19.21
N ILE A 735 15.01 16.17 -18.06
CA ILE A 735 14.55 17.56 -17.94
C ILE A 735 15.54 18.52 -18.58
N LYS A 736 16.83 18.38 -18.24
CA LYS A 736 17.90 19.23 -18.77
C LYS A 736 18.08 19.07 -20.28
N ALA A 737 17.82 17.90 -20.84
CA ALA A 737 17.82 17.68 -22.28
C ALA A 737 16.69 18.45 -23.00
N VAL A 738 15.54 18.64 -22.34
CA VAL A 738 14.42 19.45 -22.86
C VAL A 738 14.68 20.96 -22.66
N HIS A 739 15.35 21.33 -21.57
CA HIS A 739 15.62 22.73 -21.18
C HIS A 739 17.12 23.07 -21.11
N PRO A 740 17.92 22.85 -22.18
CA PRO A 740 19.38 22.97 -22.13
C PRO A 740 19.90 24.41 -21.99
N ALA A 741 19.01 25.41 -22.13
CA ALA A 741 19.36 26.82 -22.02
C ALA A 741 19.45 27.32 -20.56
N PHE A 742 18.98 26.53 -19.59
CA PHE A 742 18.93 26.94 -18.19
C PHE A 742 19.83 26.05 -17.33
N GLU A 743 20.53 26.68 -16.39
CA GLU A 743 21.22 25.98 -15.31
C GLU A 743 20.20 25.53 -14.26
N LEU A 744 20.39 24.34 -13.69
CA LEU A 744 19.57 23.83 -12.60
C LEU A 744 20.27 24.04 -11.25
N ALA A 745 19.55 24.60 -10.30
CA ALA A 745 19.99 24.81 -8.93
C ALA A 745 19.14 24.01 -7.92
N ILE A 746 19.76 23.61 -6.81
CA ILE A 746 19.10 22.94 -5.69
C ILE A 746 19.58 23.52 -4.35
N GLU A 747 18.74 23.42 -3.32
CA GLU A 747 19.00 23.95 -1.97
C GLU A 747 18.81 22.89 -0.84
N PRO A 748 19.35 21.66 -0.93
CA PRO A 748 19.06 20.61 0.06
C PRO A 748 19.67 20.97 1.42
N GLY A 749 18.83 21.12 2.44
CA GLY A 749 19.27 21.26 3.83
C GLY A 749 19.30 19.90 4.55
N ARG A 750 18.11 19.34 4.76
CA ARG A 750 17.90 18.13 5.57
C ARG A 750 18.70 16.91 5.07
N PHE A 751 18.68 16.66 3.76
CA PHE A 751 19.36 15.51 3.14
C PHE A 751 20.86 15.46 3.45
N LEU A 752 21.51 16.62 3.60
CA LEU A 752 22.96 16.68 3.83
C LEU A 752 23.36 16.40 5.28
N VAL A 753 22.50 16.71 6.25
CA VAL A 753 22.93 16.75 7.66
C VAL A 753 22.07 15.95 8.64
N ALA A 754 20.84 15.56 8.28
CA ALA A 754 19.94 14.89 9.22
C ALA A 754 20.54 13.60 9.80
N GLU A 755 20.87 12.63 8.94
CA GLU A 755 21.47 11.35 9.34
C GLU A 755 22.87 11.47 9.95
N ALA A 756 23.53 12.62 9.76
CA ALA A 756 24.86 12.87 10.31
C ALA A 756 24.81 13.25 11.80
N GLY A 757 23.66 13.63 12.35
CA GLY A 757 23.57 14.13 13.72
C GLY A 757 22.73 13.26 14.64
N VAL A 758 23.17 13.16 15.90
CA VAL A 758 22.42 12.52 16.99
C VAL A 758 22.34 13.44 18.20
N LEU A 759 21.28 13.31 18.99
CA LEU A 759 21.15 13.95 20.30
C LEU A 759 21.35 12.89 21.38
N LEU A 760 22.32 13.10 22.25
CA LEU A 760 22.61 12.26 23.40
C LEU A 760 21.96 12.87 24.64
N ALA A 761 21.19 12.04 25.36
CA ALA A 761 20.48 12.42 26.58
C ALA A 761 20.64 11.34 27.64
N ARG A 762 20.61 11.71 28.92
CA ARG A 762 20.70 10.77 30.04
C ARG A 762 19.31 10.42 30.54
N CYS A 763 19.07 9.14 30.81
CA CYS A 763 17.89 8.69 31.54
C CYS A 763 17.92 9.25 32.95
N THR A 764 16.94 10.07 33.30
CA THR A 764 16.77 10.59 34.66
C THR A 764 15.95 9.63 35.51
N GLN A 765 14.86 9.11 34.95
CA GLN A 765 13.90 8.27 35.68
C GLN A 765 13.24 7.25 34.75
N VAL A 766 12.89 6.09 35.32
CA VAL A 766 12.01 5.09 34.68
C VAL A 766 10.82 4.87 35.59
N VAL A 767 9.60 5.13 35.10
CA VAL A 767 8.38 5.15 35.91
C VAL A 767 7.29 4.33 35.24
N GLU A 768 6.60 3.49 36.02
CA GLU A 768 5.35 2.84 35.60
C GLU A 768 4.15 3.56 36.23
N LYS A 769 3.16 3.91 35.41
CA LYS A 769 1.87 4.44 35.87
C LYS A 769 0.74 3.78 35.09
N ASP A 770 -0.12 3.04 35.80
CA ASP A 770 -1.30 2.36 35.23
C ASP A 770 -0.98 1.49 33.99
N GLY A 771 0.15 0.78 34.03
CA GLY A 771 0.62 -0.08 32.95
C GLY A 771 1.40 0.64 31.83
N VAL A 772 1.49 1.97 31.86
CA VAL A 772 2.31 2.76 30.92
C VAL A 772 3.69 3.00 31.54
N LEU A 773 4.73 2.49 30.87
CA LEU A 773 6.12 2.75 31.23
C LEU A 773 6.63 4.02 30.56
N ARG A 774 7.39 4.83 31.30
CA ARG A 774 8.01 6.05 30.81
C ARG A 774 9.50 6.08 31.13
N VAL A 775 10.30 6.55 30.18
CA VAL A 775 11.70 6.94 30.36
C VAL A 775 11.77 8.45 30.28
N GLY A 776 12.10 9.09 31.40
CA GLY A 776 12.37 10.53 31.46
C GLY A 776 13.81 10.81 31.08
N LEU A 777 14.04 11.81 30.23
CA LEU A 777 15.36 12.29 29.81
C LEU A 777 15.72 13.62 30.47
N ASP A 778 17.00 13.99 30.42
CA ASP A 778 17.47 15.34 30.76
C ASP A 778 17.38 16.33 29.57
N ALA A 779 17.12 15.83 28.36
CA ALA A 779 16.69 16.60 27.20
C ALA A 779 15.17 16.80 27.20
N GLY A 780 14.68 17.97 26.76
CA GLY A 780 13.25 18.18 26.47
C GLY A 780 13.04 18.81 25.09
N MET A 781 11.81 19.24 24.81
CA MET A 781 11.41 19.94 23.58
C MET A 781 12.18 21.24 23.35
N ASN A 782 12.83 21.80 24.39
CA ASN A 782 13.74 22.93 24.24
C ASN A 782 15.07 22.53 23.57
N ALA A 783 15.49 21.28 23.68
CA ALA A 783 16.68 20.73 23.02
C ALA A 783 16.36 20.23 21.62
N LEU A 784 15.24 19.51 21.44
CA LEU A 784 14.76 19.05 20.14
C LEU A 784 13.25 19.30 20.02
N LEU A 785 12.88 20.40 19.35
CA LEU A 785 11.50 20.89 19.27
C LEU A 785 10.62 20.10 18.29
N ARG A 786 11.23 19.38 17.34
CA ARG A 786 10.53 18.83 16.18
C ARG A 786 9.42 17.83 16.54
N PRO A 787 9.60 16.86 17.47
CA PRO A 787 8.51 15.98 17.88
C PRO A 787 7.32 16.76 18.43
N ALA A 788 7.55 17.77 19.28
CA ALA A 788 6.48 18.58 19.84
C ALA A 788 5.78 19.52 18.81
N LEU A 789 6.48 19.95 17.76
CA LEU A 789 5.97 20.94 16.81
C LEU A 789 5.31 20.34 15.56
N TYR A 790 5.84 19.21 15.10
CA TYR A 790 5.50 18.56 13.83
C TYR A 790 5.13 17.08 13.97
N ASP A 791 5.12 16.53 15.18
CA ASP A 791 5.05 15.08 15.41
C ASP A 791 6.14 14.33 14.64
N ALA A 792 7.32 14.97 14.49
CA ALA A 792 8.43 14.42 13.72
C ALA A 792 8.99 13.16 14.39
N TRP A 793 9.07 12.07 13.62
CA TRP A 793 9.67 10.82 14.07
C TRP A 793 11.19 10.92 14.14
N HIS A 794 11.76 10.32 15.18
CA HIS A 794 13.18 10.05 15.33
C HIS A 794 13.33 8.70 16.03
N ASP A 795 14.19 7.82 15.51
CA ASP A 795 14.49 6.56 16.19
C ASP A 795 15.23 6.84 17.51
N ILE A 796 14.82 6.16 18.58
CA ILE A 796 15.39 6.34 19.92
C ILE A 796 15.94 4.99 20.40
N HIS A 797 17.21 4.98 20.76
CA HIS A 797 17.91 3.79 21.22
C HIS A 797 18.55 3.99 22.58
N ASN A 798 18.58 2.94 23.40
CA ASN A 798 19.43 2.91 24.58
C ASN A 798 20.87 2.58 24.15
N LEU A 799 21.66 3.63 23.94
CA LEU A 799 23.04 3.55 23.48
C LEU A 799 23.92 2.74 24.44
N SER A 800 23.62 2.78 25.74
CA SER A 800 24.36 2.01 26.76
C SER A 800 24.08 0.50 26.69
N ARG A 801 23.02 0.09 25.98
CA ARG A 801 22.47 -1.28 26.00
C ARG A 801 22.03 -1.78 24.62
N LEU A 802 22.68 -1.32 23.55
CA LEU A 802 22.31 -1.66 22.16
C LEU A 802 22.23 -3.17 21.86
N GLY A 803 22.99 -4.00 22.59
CA GLY A 803 23.02 -5.45 22.38
C GLY A 803 21.92 -6.25 23.10
N ASP A 804 21.09 -5.62 23.93
CA ASP A 804 20.08 -6.33 24.71
C ASP A 804 18.83 -6.66 23.88
N ALA A 805 18.54 -7.96 23.74
CA ALA A 805 17.47 -8.45 22.86
C ALA A 805 16.05 -8.34 23.45
N ALA A 806 15.92 -8.25 24.78
CA ALA A 806 14.62 -8.19 25.45
C ALA A 806 14.10 -6.75 25.44
N LEU A 807 13.16 -6.43 24.54
CA LEU A 807 12.59 -5.10 24.38
C LEU A 807 11.19 -4.99 25.01
N ARG A 808 10.83 -3.80 25.48
CA ARG A 808 9.47 -3.42 25.92
C ARG A 808 9.16 -2.01 25.43
N ASP A 809 7.87 -1.70 25.31
CA ASP A 809 7.42 -0.38 24.88
C ASP A 809 7.49 0.62 26.05
N PHE A 810 8.08 1.79 25.79
CA PHE A 810 8.16 2.93 26.71
C PHE A 810 7.71 4.22 26.01
N ASP A 811 7.07 5.13 26.72
CA ASP A 811 7.01 6.53 26.28
C ASP A 811 8.30 7.24 26.70
N VAL A 812 8.97 7.90 25.77
CA VAL A 812 10.21 8.66 26.03
C VAL A 812 9.85 10.14 26.12
N VAL A 813 10.09 10.73 27.29
CA VAL A 813 9.60 12.08 27.64
C VAL A 813 10.73 12.97 28.15
N GLY A 814 10.56 14.28 28.01
CA GLY A 814 11.49 15.26 28.56
C GLY A 814 11.08 15.79 29.95
N PRO A 815 11.89 16.69 30.53
CA PRO A 815 11.70 17.24 31.87
C PRO A 815 10.99 18.62 31.87
N ILE A 816 10.42 19.06 30.76
CA ILE A 816 9.62 20.29 30.65
C ILE A 816 8.20 20.02 31.10
N CYS A 817 7.63 20.96 31.85
CA CYS A 817 6.25 20.89 32.35
C CYS A 817 5.24 21.26 31.25
N GLU A 818 5.29 20.55 30.12
CA GLU A 818 4.34 20.69 29.02
C GLU A 818 3.87 19.31 28.54
N SER A 819 2.60 19.21 28.14
CA SER A 819 2.04 17.93 27.70
C SER A 819 2.64 17.44 26.38
N SER A 820 3.20 18.35 25.57
CA SER A 820 3.88 18.06 24.32
C SER A 820 5.35 17.67 24.49
N ASP A 821 5.90 17.66 25.71
CA ASP A 821 7.30 17.31 25.95
C ASP A 821 7.54 15.79 25.90
N VAL A 822 7.26 15.23 24.73
CA VAL A 822 7.35 13.81 24.43
C VAL A 822 8.17 13.65 23.16
N PHE A 823 9.20 12.82 23.21
CA PHE A 823 10.03 12.50 22.04
C PHE A 823 9.44 11.36 21.21
N GLY A 824 8.80 10.39 21.87
CA GLY A 824 8.19 9.26 21.19
C GLY A 824 7.30 8.43 22.12
N HIS A 825 6.25 7.85 21.54
CA HIS A 825 5.35 6.93 22.21
C HIS A 825 5.65 5.50 21.83
N ARG A 826 5.51 4.56 22.77
CA ARG A 826 5.72 3.11 22.55
C ARG A 826 7.06 2.77 21.87
N VAL A 827 8.11 3.50 22.21
CA VAL A 827 9.48 3.25 21.78
C VAL A 827 9.96 1.92 22.36
N LYS A 828 10.47 1.02 21.51
CA LYS A 828 11.01 -0.26 21.95
C LYS A 828 12.41 -0.08 22.51
N LEU A 829 12.55 -0.19 23.82
CA LEU A 829 13.84 -0.10 24.52
C LEU A 829 14.10 -1.40 25.32
N PRO A 830 15.38 -1.72 25.64
CA PRO A 830 15.70 -2.83 26.51
C PRO A 830 14.90 -2.79 27.81
N VAL A 831 14.33 -3.92 28.23
CA VAL A 831 13.55 -4.05 29.49
C VAL A 831 14.36 -3.61 30.71
N VAL A 832 15.67 -3.74 30.62
CA VAL A 832 16.64 -3.37 31.66
C VAL A 832 17.07 -1.89 31.61
N THR A 833 16.43 -1.06 30.76
CA THR A 833 16.67 0.39 30.73
C THR A 833 16.47 0.98 32.12
N ALA A 834 17.46 1.76 32.56
CA ALA A 834 17.54 2.27 33.92
C ALA A 834 18.03 3.74 33.94
N PRO A 835 17.82 4.45 35.07
CA PRO A 835 18.46 5.74 35.29
C PRO A 835 19.96 5.71 35.02
N ASP A 836 20.51 6.83 34.58
CA ASP A 836 21.89 7.05 34.14
C ASP A 836 22.30 6.37 32.82
N ASP A 837 21.47 5.50 32.23
CA ASP A 837 21.69 5.02 30.86
C ASP A 837 21.68 6.20 29.87
N VAL A 838 22.51 6.09 28.83
CA VAL A 838 22.56 7.06 27.74
C VAL A 838 21.57 6.64 26.64
N LEU A 839 20.64 7.54 26.34
CA LEU A 839 19.72 7.43 25.21
C LEU A 839 20.27 8.25 24.04
N LEU A 840 20.12 7.71 22.84
CA LEU A 840 20.46 8.34 21.57
C LEU A 840 19.16 8.58 20.80
N ILE A 841 18.91 9.82 20.41
CA ILE A 841 17.85 10.20 19.46
C ILE A 841 18.52 10.43 18.11
N ALA A 842 18.20 9.58 17.13
CA ALA A 842 18.84 9.52 15.82
C ALA A 842 18.34 10.62 14.87
N ASP A 843 19.06 10.82 13.76
CA ASP A 843 18.69 11.70 12.65
C ASP A 843 18.36 13.16 13.04
N ALA A 844 18.95 13.62 14.14
CA ALA A 844 18.71 14.91 14.77
C ALA A 844 19.64 16.02 14.25
N GLY A 845 20.38 15.76 13.17
CA GLY A 845 21.36 16.70 12.63
C GLY A 845 20.77 17.90 11.88
N ALA A 846 19.52 17.79 11.42
CA ALA A 846 18.78 18.86 10.76
C ALA A 846 17.65 19.39 11.65
N TYR A 847 17.55 20.70 11.82
CA TYR A 847 16.50 21.36 12.60
C TYR A 847 16.42 20.88 14.06
N GLY A 848 17.54 20.35 14.59
CA GLY A 848 17.73 20.02 15.99
C GLY A 848 18.21 21.25 16.75
N PHE A 849 19.54 21.38 16.90
CA PHE A 849 20.16 22.51 17.59
C PHE A 849 19.74 23.89 17.03
N SER A 850 19.53 24.02 15.72
CA SER A 850 19.09 25.31 15.13
C SER A 850 17.71 25.77 15.60
N MET A 851 16.89 24.87 16.17
CA MET A 851 15.61 25.17 16.80
C MET A 851 15.64 25.06 18.33
N ALA A 852 16.82 24.79 18.92
CA ALA A 852 16.96 24.71 20.36
C ALA A 852 16.78 26.08 21.00
N SER A 853 16.27 26.10 22.23
CA SER A 853 15.96 27.33 22.96
C SER A 853 16.26 27.21 24.45
N ALA A 854 16.43 28.36 25.10
CA ALA A 854 16.54 28.45 26.56
C ALA A 854 15.17 28.49 27.25
N TYR A 855 14.14 27.86 26.66
CA TYR A 855 12.81 27.79 27.25
C TYR A 855 12.87 27.15 28.65
N ASN A 856 12.11 27.72 29.60
CA ASN A 856 12.22 27.41 31.03
C ASN A 856 13.61 27.64 31.64
N LEU A 857 14.42 28.54 31.07
CA LEU A 857 15.78 28.87 31.51
C LEU A 857 16.70 27.64 31.59
N ARG A 858 16.46 26.64 30.73
CA ARG A 858 17.36 25.50 30.57
C ARG A 858 18.49 25.88 29.61
N ASP A 859 19.69 25.39 29.86
CA ASP A 859 20.84 25.64 29.00
C ASP A 859 20.63 25.01 27.61
N LEU A 860 21.26 25.60 26.60
CA LEU A 860 21.32 25.00 25.26
C LEU A 860 22.22 23.76 25.29
N PRO A 861 21.92 22.72 24.49
CA PRO A 861 22.81 21.56 24.36
C PRO A 861 24.22 21.94 23.89
N GLU A 862 25.24 21.16 24.27
CA GLU A 862 26.55 21.29 23.64
C GLU A 862 26.55 20.67 22.22
N GLU A 863 27.46 21.09 21.35
CA GLU A 863 27.64 20.54 19.99
C GLU A 863 29.08 20.02 19.80
N ASP A 864 29.22 18.76 19.37
CA ASP A 864 30.50 18.12 19.09
C ASP A 864 30.62 17.67 17.62
N ILE A 865 31.83 17.70 17.07
CA ILE A 865 32.13 17.21 15.72
C ILE A 865 32.99 15.95 15.80
N LEU A 866 32.49 14.88 15.19
CA LEU A 866 33.24 13.65 14.95
C LEU A 866 33.87 13.73 13.56
N VAL A 867 35.21 13.72 13.53
CA VAL A 867 36.00 13.62 12.30
C VAL A 867 36.45 12.17 12.15
N GLY A 868 36.23 11.56 10.98
CA GLY A 868 36.90 10.30 10.64
C GLY A 868 38.40 10.55 10.48
N GLU A 869 39.24 9.53 10.73
CA GLU A 869 40.64 9.64 10.35
C GLU A 869 40.76 9.94 8.83
N PRO A 870 41.67 10.85 8.43
CA PRO A 870 41.79 11.31 7.05
C PRO A 870 42.22 10.24 6.04
#